data_AF-A0A8J2X9J3-F1
#
_entry.id   AF-A0A8J2X9J3-F1
#
_cell.length_a   1.000
_cell.length_b   1.000
_cell.length_c   1.000
_cell.angle_alpha   90.00
_cell.angle_beta   90.00
_cell.angle_gamma   90.00
#
_symmetry.space_group_name_H-M   'P 1'
#
loop_
_entity.id
_entity.type
_entity.pdbx_description
1 polymer ?
#
loop_
_entity_poly.entity_id
_entity_poly.type
_entity_poly.pdbx_seq_one_letter_code
_entity_poly.pdbx_strand_id
1 'polypeptide(L)'
;MRKAGLLKLFQCVGCISCFPQLTRAASQGISSEYEITQEAILTEGKNESTDIYRQNLNVEPFLNEQNNVSEVVEYAIDSSTSNSDIDIEQRNPNIAVEDELSYPYEENLFIKPLPKNYLLTSFAFRTKSNEFLPGKLSTDFDDYSHYTVFPKEFKPLLDKSATRQLHLRFTRGFWDAESWGMLPHNGFESGGSGVEIWAVIEADSKNSAFSQWKTLVNSLGGLFCASMNFIDGTKTTFPVESFHPMDENGLPLFDPSKQLYLLRAALANEPICTENLTPFVKLFPTKGKSGITTLLDGHKVFDSSWHSLAIDISTNCDDSTSYCTHSLEAFVDVVMNVPNTLSRSENPIPKPLPSDKLRCDMTKPFDSFQCFQLPDETEGSYSLSQLFGKWIQGSSLISKSSSNVCVDIADSWHAFIQLNDSFFATTDNCFDLKDFLKQDIYFESNDTNSVVEIEEVPVYVSRSLTGYGQDRGGLRTVFANPTENPVTMIYFESLPWFIRIYLSSMHLEENVQIPSNLTLNDLLKSRHYIPAADRISPTHLEYTITIPSNTTIAVSYQFDKSLLQYAEYPPDANHGFEIESAVITVVSPTAYQLRTATLLLLLSTPDFSMPYNVIILTSTVMGLIFGTLFNLLVKKMLPVEEADKIQEDSSLKNRMKKLKTKITTKVERG
;
A
#
# COMPACT_ATOMS: atom_id res chain seq x y z
N MET A 1 49.69 -35.66 -13.81
CA MET A 1 48.64 -36.57 -13.26
C MET A 1 47.21 -36.03 -13.47
N ARG A 2 46.71 -35.90 -14.71
CA ARG A 2 45.28 -35.52 -14.93
C ARG A 2 44.54 -36.26 -16.06
N LYS A 3 45.18 -37.16 -16.80
CA LYS A 3 44.46 -38.16 -17.63
C LYS A 3 43.79 -39.27 -16.80
N ALA A 4 44.22 -39.48 -15.56
CA ALA A 4 43.59 -40.43 -14.62
C ALA A 4 42.29 -39.90 -13.98
N GLY A 5 42.06 -38.58 -13.98
CA GLY A 5 40.84 -37.97 -13.45
C GLY A 5 39.65 -38.08 -14.41
N LEU A 6 39.90 -37.96 -15.72
CA LEU A 6 38.85 -38.10 -16.74
C LEU A 6 38.34 -39.55 -16.83
N LEU A 7 39.22 -40.55 -16.66
CA LEU A 7 38.81 -41.96 -16.64
C LEU A 7 38.02 -42.33 -15.38
N LYS A 8 38.32 -41.71 -14.23
CA LYS A 8 37.56 -41.94 -12.99
C LYS A 8 36.16 -41.31 -13.00
N LEU A 9 35.96 -40.21 -13.73
CA LEU A 9 34.63 -39.61 -13.92
C LEU A 9 33.74 -40.51 -14.80
N PHE A 10 34.29 -41.09 -15.87
CA PHE A 10 33.56 -42.08 -16.68
C PHE A 10 33.36 -43.43 -15.98
N GLN A 11 34.26 -43.84 -15.06
CA GLN A 11 34.04 -45.04 -14.24
C GLN A 11 33.00 -44.86 -13.13
N CYS A 12 32.83 -43.66 -12.56
CA CYS A 12 31.74 -43.41 -11.59
C CYS A 12 30.35 -43.34 -12.26
N VAL A 13 30.28 -42.92 -13.53
CA VAL A 13 29.03 -43.00 -14.32
C VAL A 13 28.70 -44.46 -14.71
N GLY A 14 29.69 -45.35 -14.72
CA GLY A 14 29.53 -46.79 -14.97
C GLY A 14 28.90 -47.61 -13.83
N CYS A 15 28.62 -47.02 -12.67
CA CYS A 15 27.91 -47.67 -11.55
C CYS A 15 26.40 -47.38 -11.52
N ILE A 16 25.81 -46.84 -12.60
CA ILE A 16 24.35 -46.74 -12.80
C ILE A 16 23.86 -47.93 -13.65
N SER A 17 24.30 -49.14 -13.34
CA SER A 17 23.81 -50.38 -13.97
C SER A 17 22.67 -51.05 -13.19
N CYS A 18 22.11 -50.39 -12.16
CA CYS A 18 20.89 -50.82 -11.46
C CYS A 18 19.61 -50.05 -11.87
N PHE A 19 19.64 -49.29 -12.97
CA PHE A 19 18.46 -48.53 -13.46
C PHE A 19 17.58 -49.16 -14.57
N PRO A 20 17.70 -50.46 -14.98
CA PRO A 20 16.72 -51.04 -15.90
C PRO A 20 15.54 -51.77 -15.22
N GLN A 21 15.35 -51.64 -13.90
CA GLN A 21 14.21 -52.27 -13.20
C GLN A 21 13.06 -51.32 -12.83
N LEU A 22 13.20 -50.00 -12.99
CA LEU A 22 12.11 -49.03 -12.74
C LEU A 22 11.36 -48.58 -14.01
N THR A 23 11.86 -48.91 -15.21
CA THR A 23 11.21 -48.60 -16.49
C THR A 23 10.37 -49.74 -17.06
N ARG A 24 10.23 -50.86 -16.33
CA ARG A 24 9.45 -52.04 -16.76
C ARG A 24 8.10 -52.20 -16.08
N ALA A 25 7.67 -51.23 -15.29
CA ALA A 25 6.33 -51.18 -14.68
C ALA A 25 5.36 -50.20 -15.38
N ALA A 26 5.81 -49.48 -16.42
CA ALA A 26 5.00 -48.48 -17.12
C ALA A 26 4.75 -48.83 -18.61
N SER A 27 4.87 -50.10 -18.99
CA SER A 27 4.57 -50.55 -20.36
C SER A 27 3.89 -51.92 -20.38
N GLN A 28 2.60 -51.94 -20.01
CA GLN A 28 1.64 -52.94 -20.50
C GLN A 28 0.20 -52.41 -20.31
N GLY A 29 -0.37 -51.89 -21.41
CA GLY A 29 -1.78 -51.84 -21.84
C GLY A 29 -2.90 -51.44 -20.85
N ILE A 30 -3.94 -50.72 -21.23
CA ILE A 30 -4.84 -50.90 -22.40
C ILE A 30 -5.66 -49.61 -22.60
N SER A 31 -6.03 -49.38 -23.85
CA SER A 31 -6.81 -48.28 -24.44
C SER A 31 -8.18 -47.98 -23.82
N SER A 32 -8.58 -46.70 -23.81
CA SER A 32 -9.87 -46.24 -24.34
C SER A 32 -9.81 -44.77 -24.75
N GLU A 33 -10.36 -44.51 -25.93
CA GLU A 33 -10.48 -43.27 -26.71
C GLU A 33 -10.83 -42.00 -25.93
N TYR A 34 -10.23 -40.86 -26.30
CA TYR A 34 -10.92 -39.58 -26.55
C TYR A 34 -10.04 -38.71 -27.47
N GLU A 35 -10.53 -38.43 -28.67
CA GLU A 35 -9.98 -37.46 -29.62
C GLU A 35 -10.23 -36.01 -29.14
N ILE A 36 -9.20 -35.16 -29.20
CA ILE A 36 -9.37 -33.72 -29.37
C ILE A 36 -8.52 -33.31 -30.58
N THR A 37 -9.22 -32.82 -31.58
CA THR A 37 -8.71 -32.22 -32.82
C THR A 37 -8.16 -30.82 -32.56
N GLN A 38 -6.95 -30.54 -33.02
CA GLN A 38 -6.49 -29.19 -33.33
C GLN A 38 -5.83 -29.23 -34.72
N GLU A 39 -6.64 -29.00 -35.75
CA GLU A 39 -6.17 -28.63 -37.08
C GLU A 39 -5.75 -27.15 -37.05
N ALA A 40 -4.45 -26.91 -37.27
CA ALA A 40 -3.94 -25.63 -37.73
C ALA A 40 -4.01 -25.62 -39.26
N ILE A 41 -4.93 -24.83 -39.82
CA ILE A 41 -5.01 -24.60 -41.27
C ILE A 41 -4.02 -23.50 -41.65
N LEU A 42 -2.96 -23.93 -42.32
CA LEU A 42 -2.15 -23.14 -43.24
C LEU A 42 -2.97 -22.84 -44.50
N THR A 43 -3.04 -21.58 -44.91
CA THR A 43 -3.33 -21.23 -46.31
C THR A 43 -2.39 -20.14 -46.78
N GLU A 44 -1.47 -20.54 -47.66
CA GLU A 44 -0.77 -19.67 -48.61
C GLU A 44 -1.75 -19.21 -49.71
N GLY A 45 -1.59 -17.97 -50.17
CA GLY A 45 -2.26 -17.41 -51.34
C GLY A 45 -1.54 -16.15 -51.81
N LYS A 46 -0.87 -16.29 -52.96
CA LYS A 46 0.11 -15.40 -53.62
C LYS A 46 -0.47 -14.18 -54.38
N ASN A 47 0.47 -13.27 -54.71
CA ASN A 47 0.52 -12.27 -55.80
C ASN A 47 -0.25 -10.95 -55.59
N GLU A 48 0.22 -9.75 -55.96
CA GLU A 48 1.36 -9.32 -56.80
C GLU A 48 1.61 -7.79 -56.62
N SER A 49 2.73 -7.32 -57.19
CA SER A 49 3.22 -5.93 -57.35
C SER A 49 3.97 -5.32 -56.16
N THR A 50 5.31 -5.37 -56.08
CA THR A 50 6.35 -4.64 -56.86
C THR A 50 6.14 -3.13 -56.90
N ASP A 51 6.97 -2.35 -56.21
CA ASP A 51 8.16 -1.77 -56.87
C ASP A 51 9.11 -0.97 -55.95
N ILE A 52 10.40 -1.01 -56.34
CA ILE A 52 11.50 -0.04 -56.10
C ILE A 52 12.48 -0.25 -54.92
N TYR A 53 13.57 -0.97 -55.27
CA TYR A 53 15.03 -0.73 -55.09
C TYR A 53 15.57 -0.16 -53.75
N ARG A 54 16.32 -0.94 -52.94
CA ARG A 54 17.78 -1.26 -53.02
C ARG A 54 18.74 -0.05 -52.99
N GLN A 55 19.53 0.08 -51.91
CA GLN A 55 20.99 -0.14 -51.97
C GLN A 55 21.70 -0.18 -50.59
N ASN A 56 22.24 -1.37 -50.29
CA ASN A 56 23.55 -1.74 -49.72
C ASN A 56 24.14 -1.06 -48.47
N LEU A 57 24.33 -1.91 -47.44
CA LEU A 57 25.42 -1.89 -46.45
C LEU A 57 26.79 -2.24 -47.06
N ASN A 58 27.84 -1.69 -46.46
CA ASN A 58 29.13 -2.32 -46.06
C ASN A 58 29.72 -1.42 -44.93
N VAL A 59 29.89 -1.85 -43.66
CA VAL A 59 30.98 -2.72 -43.10
C VAL A 59 32.33 -1.96 -43.23
N GLU A 60 33.08 -1.54 -42.20
CA GLU A 60 33.37 -2.06 -40.84
C GLU A 60 34.11 -0.97 -39.97
N PRO A 61 34.73 -1.24 -38.79
CA PRO A 61 34.52 -0.45 -37.56
C PRO A 61 35.75 0.35 -37.09
N PHE A 62 35.57 1.31 -36.19
CA PHE A 62 36.68 1.89 -35.42
C PHE A 62 36.33 2.04 -33.94
N LEU A 63 37.23 1.49 -33.13
CA LEU A 63 37.30 1.51 -31.67
C LEU A 63 37.46 2.95 -31.13
N ASN A 64 36.79 3.28 -30.03
CA ASN A 64 37.49 3.81 -28.86
C ASN A 64 36.61 3.76 -27.59
N GLU A 65 37.19 3.18 -26.55
CA GLU A 65 36.77 3.30 -25.16
C GLU A 65 36.98 4.74 -24.68
N GLN A 66 36.03 5.28 -23.91
CA GLN A 66 36.35 5.97 -22.65
C GLN A 66 35.09 6.21 -21.82
N ASN A 67 35.16 5.72 -20.59
CA ASN A 67 34.26 5.99 -19.47
C ASN A 67 34.08 7.50 -19.25
N ASN A 68 32.87 7.94 -18.95
CA ASN A 68 32.66 9.12 -18.12
C ASN A 68 31.49 8.87 -17.15
N VAL A 69 31.89 8.73 -15.89
CA VAL A 69 31.08 8.82 -14.68
C VAL A 69 30.58 10.26 -14.57
N SER A 70 29.28 10.46 -14.41
CA SER A 70 28.73 11.78 -14.09
C SER A 70 28.94 12.05 -12.60
N GLU A 71 29.95 12.86 -12.28
CA GLU A 71 30.18 13.40 -10.94
C GLU A 71 29.00 14.28 -10.50
N VAL A 72 28.54 14.00 -9.28
CA VAL A 72 27.66 14.83 -8.47
C VAL A 72 28.51 15.99 -7.93
N VAL A 73 28.22 17.22 -8.35
CA VAL A 73 28.84 18.41 -7.75
C VAL A 73 28.00 18.81 -6.54
N GLU A 74 28.51 18.45 -5.38
CA GLU A 74 28.06 18.86 -4.06
C GLU A 74 28.66 20.24 -3.75
N TYR A 75 27.83 21.29 -3.65
CA TYR A 75 28.29 22.58 -3.15
C TYR A 75 28.18 22.59 -1.62
N ALA A 76 29.31 22.38 -0.96
CA ALA A 76 29.51 22.73 0.44
C ALA A 76 29.58 24.26 0.58
N ILE A 77 28.75 24.83 1.45
CA ILE A 77 28.86 26.23 1.88
C ILE A 77 29.77 26.23 3.10
N ASP A 78 31.03 26.61 2.90
CA ASP A 78 31.96 26.88 3.99
C ASP A 78 31.66 28.25 4.60
N SER A 79 31.36 28.23 5.90
CA SER A 79 31.23 29.39 6.76
C SER A 79 32.60 29.94 7.15
N SER A 80 33.12 30.91 6.41
CA SER A 80 34.04 31.93 6.95
C SER A 80 34.41 32.95 5.89
N THR A 81 33.83 34.15 5.91
CA THR A 81 34.56 35.43 5.87
C THR A 81 33.60 36.62 5.92
N SER A 82 34.06 37.64 6.62
CA SER A 82 33.43 38.88 7.06
C SER A 82 33.13 39.90 5.96
N ASN A 83 32.03 40.64 6.17
CA ASN A 83 31.74 42.02 5.74
C ASN A 83 32.18 42.48 4.34
N SER A 84 31.19 42.69 3.46
CA SER A 84 31.10 43.91 2.65
C SER A 84 29.68 44.08 2.13
N ASP A 85 29.09 45.24 2.40
CA ASP A 85 27.87 45.75 1.77
C ASP A 85 27.90 45.55 0.25
N ILE A 86 26.86 44.94 -0.31
CA ILE A 86 26.61 44.95 -1.75
C ILE A 86 25.17 45.42 -1.96
N ASP A 87 25.09 46.62 -2.52
CA ASP A 87 23.90 47.35 -2.90
C ASP A 87 22.96 46.52 -3.80
N ILE A 88 21.68 46.52 -3.43
CA ILE A 88 20.58 46.03 -4.26
C ILE A 88 20.31 47.10 -5.33
N GLU A 89 20.98 47.01 -6.48
CA GLU A 89 20.61 47.81 -7.65
C GLU A 89 19.56 47.11 -8.52
N GLN A 90 18.38 47.73 -8.50
CA GLN A 90 17.47 47.94 -9.64
C GLN A 90 16.91 46.69 -10.35
N ARG A 91 15.82 46.14 -9.78
CA ARG A 91 14.80 45.45 -10.57
C ARG A 91 14.21 46.43 -11.59
N ASN A 92 14.24 46.03 -12.85
CA ASN A 92 13.60 46.72 -13.97
C ASN A 92 12.12 47.02 -13.63
N PRO A 93 11.66 48.28 -13.63
CA PRO A 93 10.29 48.65 -13.19
C PRO A 93 9.19 48.33 -14.22
N ASN A 94 9.54 47.71 -15.36
CA ASN A 94 8.62 47.41 -16.45
C ASN A 94 8.20 45.93 -16.55
N ILE A 95 8.58 45.09 -15.58
CA ILE A 95 7.94 43.78 -15.37
C ILE A 95 7.07 43.94 -14.14
N ALA A 96 5.87 44.48 -14.34
CA ALA A 96 4.81 44.27 -13.38
C ALA A 96 4.49 42.76 -13.45
N VAL A 97 4.84 42.02 -12.40
CA VAL A 97 4.25 40.71 -12.16
C VAL A 97 2.81 41.02 -11.72
N GLU A 98 1.95 41.26 -12.70
CA GLU A 98 0.52 41.32 -12.49
C GLU A 98 0.08 39.89 -12.17
N ASP A 99 -0.57 39.76 -11.02
CA ASP A 99 -1.13 38.58 -10.37
C ASP A 99 -0.15 37.66 -9.62
N GLU A 100 -0.34 37.60 -8.29
CA GLU A 100 0.12 36.47 -7.48
C GLU A 100 -0.50 35.19 -8.08
N LEU A 101 0.29 34.39 -8.79
CA LEU A 101 -0.14 33.11 -9.33
C LEU A 101 -0.50 32.16 -8.18
N SER A 102 -1.80 32.09 -7.84
CA SER A 102 -2.34 31.12 -6.88
C SER A 102 -2.97 29.93 -7.60
N TYR A 103 -2.66 28.72 -7.16
CA TYR A 103 -3.23 27.49 -7.71
C TYR A 103 -4.26 26.87 -6.75
N PRO A 104 -5.23 26.08 -7.26
CA PRO A 104 -6.27 25.44 -6.45
C PRO A 104 -5.71 24.22 -5.71
N TYR A 105 -4.95 24.49 -4.67
CA TYR A 105 -4.37 23.52 -3.75
C TYR A 105 -4.67 23.98 -2.33
N GLU A 106 -5.05 23.07 -1.44
CA GLU A 106 -5.31 23.35 -0.03
C GLU A 106 -4.65 22.28 0.85
N GLU A 107 -4.10 22.69 1.99
CA GLU A 107 -3.51 21.78 2.99
C GLU A 107 -4.06 22.13 4.38
N ASN A 108 -4.70 21.16 5.02
CA ASN A 108 -5.24 21.29 6.37
C ASN A 108 -4.75 20.14 7.24
N LEU A 109 -4.36 20.44 8.48
CA LEU A 109 -4.02 19.46 9.50
C LEU A 109 -5.00 19.59 10.66
N PHE A 110 -5.73 18.52 10.95
CA PHE A 110 -6.61 18.42 12.10
C PHE A 110 -5.98 17.53 13.16
N ILE A 111 -6.01 17.96 14.42
CA ILE A 111 -5.38 17.27 15.54
C ILE A 111 -6.41 17.14 16.66
N LYS A 112 -6.57 15.93 17.19
CA LYS A 112 -7.51 15.64 18.28
C LYS A 112 -6.88 14.69 19.29
N PRO A 113 -6.66 15.11 20.55
CA PRO A 113 -6.30 14.20 21.64
C PRO A 113 -7.43 13.19 21.89
N LEU A 114 -7.03 11.94 22.10
CA LEU A 114 -7.90 10.81 22.39
C LEU A 114 -7.57 10.27 23.79
N PRO A 115 -8.51 9.56 24.45
CA PRO A 115 -8.28 9.00 25.79
C PRO A 115 -7.04 8.11 25.86
N LYS A 116 -6.47 7.93 27.05
CA LYS A 116 -5.29 7.07 27.29
C LYS A 116 -4.04 7.50 26.52
N ASN A 117 -3.78 8.81 26.44
CA ASN A 117 -2.59 9.39 25.81
C ASN A 117 -2.46 9.09 24.30
N TYR A 118 -3.57 8.85 23.61
CA TYR A 118 -3.58 8.73 22.16
C TYR A 118 -3.78 10.10 21.50
N LEU A 119 -3.25 10.28 20.30
CA LEU A 119 -3.42 11.50 19.51
C LEU A 119 -3.78 11.11 18.08
N LEU A 120 -4.91 11.61 17.59
CA LEU A 120 -5.31 11.55 16.20
C LEU A 120 -4.77 12.77 15.46
N THR A 121 -4.11 12.54 14.34
CA THR A 121 -3.73 13.57 13.38
C THR A 121 -4.28 13.20 12.01
N SER A 122 -5.08 14.08 11.41
CA SER A 122 -5.66 13.93 10.09
C SER A 122 -5.13 15.02 9.16
N PHE A 123 -4.32 14.62 8.18
CA PHE A 123 -3.82 15.51 7.14
C PHE A 123 -4.77 15.43 5.94
N ALA A 124 -5.26 16.58 5.48
CA ALA A 124 -6.15 16.68 4.33
C ALA A 124 -5.53 17.55 3.25
N PHE A 125 -5.43 17.01 2.04
CA PHE A 125 -4.90 17.68 0.87
C PHE A 125 -5.95 17.69 -0.24
N ARG A 126 -6.25 18.87 -0.80
CA ARG A 126 -7.20 19.01 -1.91
C ARG A 126 -6.53 19.67 -3.09
N THR A 127 -6.69 19.10 -4.28
CA THR A 127 -6.20 19.67 -5.54
C THR A 127 -7.27 19.62 -6.61
N LYS A 128 -7.28 20.60 -7.50
CA LYS A 128 -8.14 20.62 -8.69
C LYS A 128 -7.30 20.66 -9.96
N SER A 129 -7.69 19.88 -10.96
CA SER A 129 -7.04 19.91 -12.28
C SER A 129 -7.42 21.16 -13.07
N ASN A 130 -6.64 21.44 -14.11
CA ASN A 130 -7.06 22.36 -15.16
C ASN A 130 -8.31 21.80 -15.87
N GLU A 131 -9.10 22.71 -16.43
CA GLU A 131 -10.27 22.37 -17.24
C GLU A 131 -9.85 21.65 -18.52
N PHE A 132 -10.62 20.62 -18.89
CA PHE A 132 -10.42 19.87 -20.13
C PHE A 132 -11.77 19.52 -20.77
N LEU A 133 -11.75 19.29 -22.08
CA LEU A 133 -12.94 18.85 -22.83
C LEU A 133 -12.95 17.31 -22.95
N PRO A 134 -14.04 16.63 -22.58
CA PRO A 134 -14.21 15.20 -22.80
C PRO A 134 -14.03 14.79 -24.26
N GLY A 135 -13.45 13.61 -24.50
CA GLY A 135 -13.33 13.01 -25.84
C GLY A 135 -12.14 13.47 -26.68
N LYS A 136 -11.38 14.49 -26.25
CA LYS A 136 -10.06 14.80 -26.82
C LYS A 136 -8.97 14.11 -26.00
N LEU A 137 -8.15 13.28 -26.64
CA LEU A 137 -7.04 12.62 -25.96
C LEU A 137 -5.88 13.60 -25.84
N SER A 138 -5.18 13.61 -24.70
CA SER A 138 -3.98 14.43 -24.47
C SER A 138 -2.79 14.11 -25.40
N THR A 139 -2.95 13.15 -26.31
CA THR A 139 -1.97 12.73 -27.32
C THR A 139 -2.26 13.30 -28.71
N ASP A 140 -3.33 14.08 -28.89
CA ASP A 140 -3.58 14.79 -30.14
C ASP A 140 -2.49 15.85 -30.36
N PHE A 141 -1.93 15.87 -31.57
CA PHE A 141 -0.65 16.52 -31.91
C PHE A 141 -0.62 18.05 -31.67
N ASP A 142 -1.80 18.68 -31.53
CA ASP A 142 -1.98 20.13 -31.42
C ASP A 142 -2.38 20.62 -30.02
N ASP A 143 -2.52 19.74 -29.01
CA ASP A 143 -3.02 20.10 -27.67
C ASP A 143 -1.98 19.84 -26.56
N TYR A 144 -1.17 20.84 -26.23
CA TYR A 144 -0.23 20.76 -25.11
C TYR A 144 -0.97 20.95 -23.78
N SER A 145 -1.30 19.83 -23.11
CA SER A 145 -1.84 19.88 -21.75
C SER A 145 -0.74 20.12 -20.72
N HIS A 146 -0.89 21.19 -19.93
CA HIS A 146 -0.01 21.49 -18.81
C HIS A 146 -0.64 21.00 -17.49
N TYR A 147 0.21 20.57 -16.56
CA TYR A 147 -0.18 20.20 -15.20
C TYR A 147 0.27 21.31 -14.25
N THR A 148 -0.66 21.76 -13.41
CA THR A 148 -0.40 22.77 -12.39
C THR A 148 -0.15 22.10 -11.05
N VAL A 149 -1.22 21.81 -10.30
CA VAL A 149 -1.16 21.18 -8.97
C VAL A 149 -1.69 19.76 -8.93
N PHE A 150 -2.55 19.39 -9.88
CA PHE A 150 -3.05 18.03 -10.00
C PHE A 150 -1.92 17.09 -10.45
N PRO A 151 -1.74 15.91 -9.82
CA PRO A 151 -0.63 15.02 -10.13
C PRO A 151 -0.71 14.51 -11.58
N LYS A 152 0.39 14.68 -12.31
CA LYS A 152 0.49 14.27 -13.73
C LYS A 152 0.37 12.76 -13.92
N GLU A 153 0.57 11.98 -12.87
CA GLU A 153 0.52 10.52 -12.87
C GLU A 153 -0.92 10.01 -13.07
N PHE A 154 -1.93 10.75 -12.58
CA PHE A 154 -3.32 10.28 -12.61
C PHE A 154 -4.05 10.60 -13.91
N LYS A 155 -3.87 11.78 -14.52
CA LYS A 155 -4.66 12.13 -15.71
C LYS A 155 -4.52 11.13 -16.86
N PRO A 156 -3.29 10.75 -17.31
CA PRO A 156 -3.14 9.75 -18.38
C PRO A 156 -3.71 8.38 -17.97
N LEU A 157 -3.65 8.05 -16.69
CA LEU A 157 -4.17 6.81 -16.14
C LEU A 157 -5.70 6.77 -16.20
N LEU A 158 -6.38 7.84 -15.77
CA LEU A 158 -7.83 7.97 -15.81
C LEU A 158 -8.34 8.01 -17.24
N ASP A 159 -7.65 8.74 -18.13
CA ASP A 159 -7.98 8.82 -19.56
C ASP A 159 -7.87 7.44 -20.24
N LYS A 160 -6.78 6.70 -19.98
CA LYS A 160 -6.55 5.35 -20.56
C LYS A 160 -7.50 4.28 -20.05
N SER A 161 -7.92 4.39 -18.78
CA SER A 161 -8.81 3.43 -18.14
C SER A 161 -10.29 3.85 -18.16
N ALA A 162 -10.61 4.97 -18.83
CA ALA A 162 -11.91 5.62 -18.82
C ALA A 162 -12.56 5.69 -17.42
N THR A 163 -11.75 5.94 -16.40
CA THR A 163 -12.19 6.00 -15.02
C THR A 163 -12.79 7.37 -14.73
N ARG A 164 -14.01 7.40 -14.17
CA ARG A 164 -14.71 8.63 -13.77
C ARG A 164 -14.51 8.95 -12.30
N GLN A 165 -14.41 7.89 -11.49
CA GLN A 165 -14.19 7.98 -10.07
C GLN A 165 -13.22 6.88 -9.63
N LEU A 166 -12.25 7.23 -8.80
CA LEU A 166 -11.25 6.32 -8.26
C LEU A 166 -11.09 6.56 -6.77
N HIS A 167 -11.14 5.49 -5.98
CA HIS A 167 -10.86 5.50 -4.57
C HIS A 167 -9.83 4.44 -4.24
N LEU A 168 -8.80 4.83 -3.50
CA LEU A 168 -7.72 3.97 -3.06
C LEU A 168 -7.50 4.17 -1.56
N ARG A 169 -7.39 3.06 -0.83
CA ARG A 169 -7.17 3.05 0.62
C ARG A 169 -6.00 2.12 0.97
N PHE A 170 -5.12 2.61 1.82
CA PHE A 170 -4.08 1.83 2.49
C PHE A 170 -4.28 1.99 3.99
N THR A 171 -4.78 0.95 4.66
CA THR A 171 -5.07 1.05 6.11
C THR A 171 -4.43 -0.11 6.86
N ARG A 172 -3.86 0.17 8.02
CA ARG A 172 -3.32 -0.86 8.93
C ARG A 172 -3.48 -0.42 10.38
N GLY A 173 -3.67 -1.42 11.24
CA GLY A 173 -3.90 -1.24 12.67
C GLY A 173 -5.35 -1.49 13.04
N PHE A 174 -5.65 -1.30 14.31
CA PHE A 174 -7.00 -1.50 14.86
C PHE A 174 -7.53 -0.16 15.38
N TRP A 175 -8.72 0.21 14.91
CA TRP A 175 -9.45 1.36 15.45
C TRP A 175 -10.29 0.91 16.65
N ASP A 176 -9.99 1.45 17.82
CA ASP A 176 -10.76 1.16 19.03
C ASP A 176 -12.02 2.02 19.09
N ALA A 177 -13.07 1.56 18.40
CA ALA A 177 -14.37 2.22 18.32
C ALA A 177 -15.06 2.41 19.69
N GLU A 178 -14.69 1.66 20.73
CA GLU A 178 -15.26 1.81 22.07
C GLU A 178 -14.65 3.00 22.81
N SER A 179 -13.35 3.24 22.64
CA SER A 179 -12.65 4.34 23.34
C SER A 179 -12.41 5.59 22.49
N TRP A 180 -12.42 5.48 21.16
CA TRP A 180 -12.19 6.60 20.24
C TRP A 180 -13.46 7.04 19.50
N GLY A 181 -14.53 6.24 19.55
CA GLY A 181 -15.80 6.54 18.90
C GLY A 181 -15.76 6.37 17.38
N MET A 182 -16.49 7.23 16.68
CA MET A 182 -16.61 7.22 15.22
C MET A 182 -15.25 7.42 14.53
N LEU A 183 -15.10 6.77 13.37
CA LEU A 183 -13.93 6.95 12.50
C LEU A 183 -13.91 8.37 11.92
N PRO A 184 -12.72 8.95 11.64
CA PRO A 184 -12.62 10.22 10.94
C PRO A 184 -13.34 10.16 9.59
N HIS A 185 -13.86 11.31 9.15
CA HIS A 185 -14.61 11.45 7.88
C HIS A 185 -15.79 10.46 7.76
N ASN A 186 -16.45 10.15 8.88
CA ASN A 186 -17.51 9.13 8.98
C ASN A 186 -17.09 7.74 8.42
N GLY A 187 -15.78 7.46 8.38
CA GLY A 187 -15.19 6.21 7.93
C GLY A 187 -15.19 5.94 6.41
N PHE A 188 -15.68 6.87 5.58
CA PHE A 188 -15.62 6.74 4.10
C PHE A 188 -14.19 6.85 3.56
N GLU A 189 -13.33 7.59 4.25
CA GLU A 189 -11.90 7.75 3.93
C GLU A 189 -11.00 6.66 4.58
N SER A 190 -11.58 5.75 5.34
CA SER A 190 -10.84 4.67 6.01
C SER A 190 -11.08 3.32 5.33
N GLY A 191 -10.01 2.63 4.92
CA GLY A 191 -10.06 1.31 4.30
C GLY A 191 -10.05 0.14 5.29
N GLY A 192 -10.25 -1.07 4.77
CA GLY A 192 -9.94 -2.29 5.52
C GLY A 192 -8.43 -2.51 5.64
N SER A 193 -8.00 -3.44 6.50
CA SER A 193 -6.58 -3.79 6.59
C SER A 193 -6.02 -4.21 5.23
N GLY A 194 -4.87 -3.65 4.86
CA GLY A 194 -4.21 -3.87 3.56
C GLY A 194 -4.60 -2.80 2.55
N VAL A 195 -4.85 -3.21 1.31
CA VAL A 195 -5.23 -2.31 0.21
C VAL A 195 -6.66 -2.55 -0.21
N GLU A 196 -7.44 -1.48 -0.31
CA GLU A 196 -8.79 -1.50 -0.87
C GLU A 196 -8.91 -0.48 -2.00
N ILE A 197 -9.51 -0.89 -3.11
CA ILE A 197 -9.69 -0.05 -4.29
C ILE A 197 -11.06 -0.26 -4.89
N TRP A 198 -11.73 0.83 -5.25
CA TRP A 198 -12.92 0.79 -6.09
C TRP A 198 -12.90 1.95 -7.08
N ALA A 199 -13.50 1.71 -8.24
CA ALA A 199 -13.57 2.69 -9.30
C ALA A 199 -14.84 2.54 -10.13
N VAL A 200 -15.28 3.65 -10.70
CA VAL A 200 -16.37 3.69 -11.67
C VAL A 200 -15.76 3.91 -13.05
N ILE A 201 -15.94 2.92 -13.92
CA ILE A 201 -15.35 2.87 -15.26
C ILE A 201 -16.42 2.96 -16.33
N GLU A 202 -16.20 3.82 -17.32
CA GLU A 202 -17.05 3.97 -18.49
C GLU A 202 -16.67 2.95 -19.58
N ALA A 203 -17.61 2.08 -19.97
CA ALA A 203 -17.34 1.08 -21.01
C ALA A 203 -18.61 0.65 -21.76
N ASP A 204 -18.43 -0.02 -22.91
CA ASP A 204 -19.54 -0.58 -23.69
C ASP A 204 -20.14 -1.84 -23.04
N SER A 205 -19.33 -2.60 -22.29
CA SER A 205 -19.73 -3.86 -21.66
C SER A 205 -18.93 -4.14 -20.40
N LYS A 206 -19.47 -5.01 -19.53
CA LYS A 206 -18.81 -5.49 -18.31
C LYS A 206 -17.42 -6.07 -18.56
N ASN A 207 -17.22 -6.78 -19.68
CA ASN A 207 -15.92 -7.36 -20.04
C ASN A 207 -14.90 -6.28 -20.45
N SER A 208 -15.34 -5.27 -21.20
CA SER A 208 -14.50 -4.11 -21.55
C SER A 208 -14.12 -3.32 -20.30
N ALA A 209 -15.08 -3.06 -19.40
CA ALA A 209 -14.83 -2.42 -18.09
C ALA A 209 -13.79 -3.20 -17.27
N PHE A 210 -13.89 -4.53 -17.22
CA PHE A 210 -12.94 -5.37 -16.50
C PHE A 210 -11.52 -5.34 -17.12
N SER A 211 -11.40 -5.21 -18.45
CA SER A 211 -10.09 -5.04 -19.10
C SER A 211 -9.46 -3.67 -18.76
N GLN A 212 -10.27 -2.62 -18.71
CA GLN A 212 -9.82 -1.28 -18.31
C GLN A 212 -9.46 -1.24 -16.82
N TRP A 213 -10.24 -1.90 -15.97
CA TRP A 213 -9.95 -2.12 -14.55
C TRP A 213 -8.59 -2.79 -14.33
N LYS A 214 -8.29 -3.88 -15.05
CA LYS A 214 -6.96 -4.50 -14.98
C LYS A 214 -5.84 -3.53 -15.36
N THR A 215 -6.07 -2.69 -16.38
CA THR A 215 -5.09 -1.68 -16.79
C THR A 215 -4.85 -0.64 -15.71
N LEU A 216 -5.93 -0.18 -15.07
CA LEU A 216 -5.90 0.77 -13.96
C LEU A 216 -5.11 0.20 -12.77
N VAL A 217 -5.52 -0.97 -12.29
CA VAL A 217 -4.96 -1.58 -11.09
C VAL A 217 -3.49 -1.96 -11.27
N ASN A 218 -3.10 -2.46 -12.45
CA ASN A 218 -1.69 -2.76 -12.75
C ASN A 218 -0.81 -1.49 -12.76
N SER A 219 -1.36 -0.38 -13.25
CA SER A 219 -0.62 0.89 -13.29
C SER A 219 -0.47 1.49 -11.88
N LEU A 220 -1.52 1.39 -11.04
CA LEU A 220 -1.48 1.83 -9.64
C LEU A 220 -0.54 0.99 -8.79
N GLY A 221 -0.48 -0.33 -9.02
CA GLY A 221 0.49 -1.20 -8.36
C GLY A 221 1.94 -0.77 -8.62
N GLY A 222 2.24 -0.36 -9.86
CA GLY A 222 3.52 0.23 -10.21
C GLY A 222 3.78 1.60 -9.56
N LEU A 223 2.77 2.46 -9.46
CA LEU A 223 2.88 3.80 -8.89
C LEU A 223 3.13 3.79 -7.37
N PHE A 224 2.38 2.97 -6.63
CA PHE A 224 2.47 2.89 -5.17
C PHE A 224 3.39 1.78 -4.67
N CYS A 225 4.08 1.04 -5.54
CA CYS A 225 4.90 -0.12 -5.18
C CYS A 225 4.11 -1.16 -4.35
N ALA A 226 2.84 -1.36 -4.70
CA ALA A 226 1.94 -2.29 -4.04
C ALA A 226 1.65 -3.50 -4.94
N SER A 227 1.32 -4.63 -4.33
CA SER A 227 1.04 -5.89 -5.02
C SER A 227 -0.33 -5.95 -5.72
N MET A 228 -0.91 -4.79 -6.02
CA MET A 228 -2.19 -4.62 -6.72
C MET A 228 -2.26 -5.36 -8.06
N ASN A 229 -1.11 -5.66 -8.69
CA ASN A 229 -1.03 -6.51 -9.88
C ASN A 229 -1.63 -7.92 -9.69
N PHE A 230 -1.78 -8.39 -8.45
CA PHE A 230 -2.45 -9.66 -8.13
C PHE A 230 -3.98 -9.57 -8.10
N ILE A 231 -4.56 -8.38 -8.24
CA ILE A 231 -6.02 -8.21 -8.39
C ILE A 231 -6.44 -8.75 -9.75
N ASP A 232 -7.12 -9.88 -9.72
CA ASP A 232 -7.66 -10.56 -10.88
C ASP A 232 -9.19 -10.73 -10.73
N GLY A 233 -9.77 -11.62 -11.55
CA GLY A 233 -11.20 -11.93 -11.46
C GLY A 233 -11.58 -12.51 -10.10
N THR A 234 -10.66 -13.23 -9.44
CA THR A 234 -10.91 -13.91 -8.17
C THR A 234 -11.00 -12.98 -6.97
N LYS A 235 -10.56 -11.72 -7.13
CA LYS A 235 -10.61 -10.66 -6.12
C LYS A 235 -11.52 -9.49 -6.50
N THR A 236 -12.02 -9.46 -7.73
CA THR A 236 -12.85 -8.35 -8.23
C THR A 236 -14.33 -8.66 -8.05
N THR A 237 -15.07 -7.69 -7.53
CA THR A 237 -16.52 -7.72 -7.31
C THR A 237 -17.18 -6.53 -8.01
N PHE A 238 -18.49 -6.63 -8.24
CA PHE A 238 -19.32 -5.57 -8.84
C PHE A 238 -20.42 -5.20 -7.84
N PRO A 239 -20.13 -4.32 -6.87
CA PRO A 239 -21.10 -3.95 -5.84
C PRO A 239 -22.40 -3.40 -6.43
N VAL A 240 -23.53 -3.68 -5.78
CA VAL A 240 -24.87 -3.29 -6.26
C VAL A 240 -25.52 -2.22 -5.38
N GLU A 241 -25.34 -2.28 -4.06
CA GLU A 241 -25.90 -1.31 -3.10
C GLU A 241 -24.81 -0.52 -2.38
N SER A 242 -23.67 -1.15 -2.07
CA SER A 242 -22.53 -0.49 -1.42
C SER A 242 -21.66 0.27 -2.43
N PHE A 243 -20.93 1.29 -1.95
CA PHE A 243 -19.94 2.06 -2.72
C PHE A 243 -20.48 2.92 -3.87
N HIS A 244 -21.79 3.21 -3.89
CA HIS A 244 -22.33 4.17 -4.85
C HIS A 244 -21.76 5.58 -4.61
N PRO A 245 -21.54 6.35 -5.69
CA PRO A 245 -21.10 7.73 -5.58
C PRO A 245 -22.10 8.54 -4.76
N MET A 246 -21.60 9.35 -3.83
CA MET A 246 -22.43 10.23 -3.00
C MET A 246 -22.88 11.50 -3.73
N ASP A 247 -22.31 11.81 -4.89
CA ASP A 247 -22.65 13.03 -5.63
C ASP A 247 -24.09 12.98 -6.15
N GLU A 248 -24.93 13.88 -5.63
CA GLU A 248 -26.34 14.04 -6.04
C GLU A 248 -26.48 14.36 -7.53
N ASN A 249 -25.45 14.98 -8.13
CA ASN A 249 -25.41 15.35 -9.55
C ASN A 249 -25.09 14.16 -10.48
N GLY A 250 -24.75 13.00 -9.93
CA GLY A 250 -24.33 11.83 -10.70
C GLY A 250 -22.95 12.01 -11.36
N LEU A 251 -22.34 10.90 -11.76
CA LEU A 251 -21.05 10.92 -12.46
C LEU A 251 -21.24 11.21 -13.96
N PRO A 252 -20.35 12.01 -14.58
CA PRO A 252 -20.48 12.37 -15.98
C PRO A 252 -20.21 11.17 -16.89
N LEU A 253 -21.03 11.03 -17.93
CA LEU A 253 -20.85 10.05 -19.00
C LEU A 253 -20.35 10.78 -20.24
N PHE A 254 -19.16 10.42 -20.74
CA PHE A 254 -18.56 11.13 -21.88
C PHE A 254 -19.11 10.63 -23.22
N ASP A 255 -19.46 9.35 -23.31
CA ASP A 255 -20.08 8.73 -24.47
C ASP A 255 -21.48 8.19 -24.12
N PRO A 256 -22.56 8.73 -24.70
CA PRO A 256 -23.92 8.29 -24.41
C PRO A 256 -24.22 6.84 -24.84
N SER A 257 -23.37 6.21 -25.64
CA SER A 257 -23.51 4.80 -25.99
C SER A 257 -22.99 3.84 -24.90
N LYS A 258 -22.23 4.35 -23.94
CA LYS A 258 -21.57 3.58 -22.88
C LYS A 258 -22.34 3.61 -21.57
N GLN A 259 -21.88 2.78 -20.64
CA GLN A 259 -22.43 2.69 -19.29
C GLN A 259 -21.30 2.75 -18.26
N LEU A 260 -21.66 3.17 -17.05
CA LEU A 260 -20.77 3.18 -15.90
C LEU A 260 -20.83 1.84 -15.16
N TYR A 261 -19.67 1.26 -14.90
CA TYR A 261 -19.52 0.02 -14.15
C TYR A 261 -18.71 0.28 -12.89
N LEU A 262 -19.28 -0.08 -11.74
CA LEU A 262 -18.59 -0.04 -10.45
C LEU A 262 -17.85 -1.37 -10.23
N LEU A 263 -16.54 -1.28 -10.00
CA LEU A 263 -15.68 -2.42 -9.67
C LEU A 263 -14.97 -2.16 -8.35
N ARG A 264 -14.83 -3.20 -7.54
CA ARG A 264 -14.14 -3.16 -6.24
C ARG A 264 -13.28 -4.39 -6.05
N ALA A 265 -12.08 -4.21 -5.49
CA ALA A 265 -11.23 -5.30 -5.01
C ALA A 265 -10.50 -4.88 -3.72
N ALA A 266 -10.10 -5.87 -2.93
CA ALA A 266 -9.21 -5.64 -1.80
C ALA A 266 -8.17 -6.76 -1.65
N LEU A 267 -7.02 -6.40 -1.09
CA LEU A 267 -5.91 -7.26 -0.76
C LEU A 267 -5.63 -7.13 0.74
N ALA A 268 -6.22 -8.03 1.52
CA ALA A 268 -6.04 -8.08 2.98
C ALA A 268 -4.57 -8.27 3.39
N ASN A 269 -3.88 -9.19 2.69
CA ASN A 269 -2.50 -9.58 2.97
C ASN A 269 -1.45 -8.54 2.57
N GLU A 270 -1.83 -7.39 2.00
CA GLU A 270 -0.84 -6.44 1.49
C GLU A 270 -0.17 -5.70 2.66
N PRO A 271 1.14 -5.87 2.89
CA PRO A 271 1.83 -5.11 3.90
C PRO A 271 1.98 -3.66 3.43
N ILE A 272 1.57 -2.72 4.26
CA ILE A 272 1.82 -1.31 4.03
C ILE A 272 3.24 -0.98 4.51
N CYS A 273 4.05 -0.47 3.59
CA CYS A 273 5.47 -0.22 3.73
C CYS A 273 5.79 1.27 3.58
N THR A 274 6.97 1.68 4.06
CA THR A 274 7.49 3.06 3.91
C THR A 274 7.54 3.55 2.46
N GLU A 275 7.68 2.60 1.55
CA GLU A 275 7.74 2.75 0.10
C GLU A 275 6.39 3.15 -0.50
N ASN A 276 5.25 2.94 0.19
CA ASN A 276 3.94 3.41 -0.26
C ASN A 276 3.74 4.91 0.03
N LEU A 277 4.30 5.43 1.12
CA LEU A 277 4.15 6.86 1.50
C LEU A 277 4.98 7.78 0.60
N THR A 278 6.16 7.35 0.17
CA THR A 278 7.02 8.16 -0.70
C THR A 278 6.36 8.59 -2.01
N PRO A 279 5.72 7.70 -2.81
CA PRO A 279 4.97 8.10 -3.99
C PRO A 279 3.73 8.90 -3.63
N PHE A 280 3.07 8.63 -2.50
CA PHE A 280 1.93 9.41 -2.02
C PHE A 280 2.29 10.88 -1.78
N VAL A 281 3.35 11.15 -1.00
CA VAL A 281 3.82 12.51 -0.72
C VAL A 281 4.31 13.23 -1.99
N LYS A 282 4.79 12.49 -3.00
CA LYS A 282 5.21 13.04 -4.28
C LYS A 282 4.06 13.52 -5.17
N LEU A 283 2.81 13.13 -4.87
CA LEU A 283 1.62 13.64 -5.58
C LEU A 283 1.42 15.13 -5.32
N PHE A 284 1.79 15.62 -4.13
CA PHE A 284 1.54 17.00 -3.76
C PHE A 284 2.61 17.96 -4.32
N PRO A 285 2.23 19.20 -4.68
CA PRO A 285 3.15 20.17 -5.27
C PRO A 285 4.42 20.44 -4.45
N THR A 286 4.28 20.43 -3.12
CA THR A 286 5.36 20.70 -2.16
C THR A 286 6.29 19.51 -1.93
N LYS A 287 5.92 18.29 -2.35
CA LYS A 287 6.74 17.06 -2.29
C LYS A 287 7.41 16.81 -0.92
N GLY A 288 6.74 17.18 0.17
CA GLY A 288 7.27 17.02 1.53
C GLY A 288 8.38 18.01 1.90
N LYS A 289 8.50 19.15 1.20
CA LYS A 289 9.53 20.18 1.44
C LYS A 289 9.01 21.45 2.12
N SER A 290 7.72 21.74 2.02
CA SER A 290 7.09 22.91 2.64
C SER A 290 5.66 22.62 3.08
N GLY A 291 5.14 23.42 3.99
CA GLY A 291 3.79 23.26 4.54
C GLY A 291 3.68 22.05 5.47
N ILE A 292 2.47 21.54 5.65
CA ILE A 292 2.21 20.43 6.60
C ILE A 292 2.75 19.09 6.08
N THR A 293 3.00 18.97 4.78
CA THR A 293 3.58 17.77 4.16
C THR A 293 4.97 17.42 4.71
N THR A 294 5.68 18.36 5.34
CA THR A 294 7.01 18.09 5.93
C THR A 294 6.96 17.15 7.12
N LEU A 295 5.81 17.04 7.80
CA LEU A 295 5.61 16.15 8.93
C LEU A 295 5.45 14.68 8.51
N LEU A 296 5.12 14.41 7.24
CA LEU A 296 4.89 13.06 6.73
C LEU A 296 6.21 12.30 6.56
N ASP A 297 6.66 11.68 7.66
CA ASP A 297 7.80 10.77 7.68
C ASP A 297 7.35 9.30 7.72
N GLY A 298 7.90 8.47 6.84
CA GLY A 298 7.50 7.07 6.71
C GLY A 298 7.68 6.27 8.00
N HIS A 299 8.77 6.50 8.74
CA HIS A 299 9.00 5.75 9.97
C HIS A 299 8.03 6.15 11.08
N LYS A 300 7.65 7.43 11.16
CA LYS A 300 6.72 7.92 12.19
C LYS A 300 5.27 7.58 11.88
N VAL A 301 4.85 7.72 10.62
CA VAL A 301 3.49 7.37 10.19
C VAL A 301 3.22 5.88 10.34
N PHE A 302 4.16 5.01 9.94
CA PHE A 302 3.94 3.55 9.96
C PHE A 302 4.27 2.87 11.30
N ASP A 303 4.90 3.58 12.24
CA ASP A 303 5.07 3.11 13.63
C ASP A 303 3.89 3.47 14.55
N SER A 304 2.87 4.12 14.00
CA SER A 304 1.62 4.43 14.67
C SER A 304 0.80 3.18 15.01
N SER A 305 -0.14 3.31 15.95
CA SER A 305 -1.03 2.20 16.34
C SER A 305 -2.08 1.92 15.27
N TRP A 306 -2.52 2.96 14.56
CA TRP A 306 -3.41 2.87 13.40
C TRP A 306 -3.08 4.00 12.43
N HIS A 307 -3.11 3.71 11.14
CA HIS A 307 -3.01 4.70 10.08
C HIS A 307 -3.85 4.34 8.86
N SER A 308 -4.31 5.36 8.15
CA SER A 308 -5.03 5.25 6.89
C SER A 308 -4.52 6.28 5.89
N LEU A 309 -4.17 5.83 4.69
CA LEU A 309 -3.91 6.69 3.54
C LEU A 309 -5.07 6.55 2.56
N ALA A 310 -5.64 7.66 2.14
CA ALA A 310 -6.75 7.69 1.20
C ALA A 310 -6.44 8.61 0.03
N ILE A 311 -6.86 8.19 -1.17
CA ILE A 311 -6.87 9.02 -2.37
C ILE A 311 -8.22 8.85 -3.03
N ASP A 312 -8.89 9.96 -3.23
CA ASP A 312 -10.17 10.07 -3.90
C ASP A 312 -10.04 11.00 -5.09
N ILE A 313 -10.43 10.49 -6.26
CA ILE A 313 -10.47 11.26 -7.48
C ILE A 313 -11.86 11.16 -8.07
N SER A 314 -12.49 12.32 -8.25
CA SER A 314 -13.78 12.45 -8.93
C SER A 314 -13.66 13.36 -10.15
N THR A 315 -14.50 13.10 -11.14
CA THR A 315 -14.58 13.90 -12.36
C THR A 315 -15.86 14.72 -12.33
N ASN A 316 -15.71 16.03 -12.30
CA ASN A 316 -16.81 16.98 -12.21
C ASN A 316 -16.88 17.77 -13.51
N CYS A 317 -18.02 17.71 -14.18
CA CYS A 317 -18.28 18.43 -15.42
C CYS A 317 -19.34 19.50 -15.20
N ASP A 318 -19.12 20.65 -15.81
CA ASP A 318 -20.10 21.73 -15.83
C ASP A 318 -20.96 21.61 -17.09
N ASP A 319 -22.25 21.33 -16.91
CA ASP A 319 -23.22 21.19 -17.99
C ASP A 319 -23.32 22.44 -18.87
N SER A 320 -23.03 23.62 -18.32
CA SER A 320 -23.18 24.89 -19.03
C SER A 320 -22.02 25.18 -19.99
N THR A 321 -20.81 24.74 -19.63
CA THR A 321 -19.58 25.04 -20.38
C THR A 321 -18.99 23.83 -21.09
N SER A 322 -19.49 22.62 -20.78
CA SER A 322 -18.96 21.33 -21.26
C SER A 322 -17.51 21.04 -20.86
N TYR A 323 -16.91 21.87 -20.01
CA TYR A 323 -15.59 21.62 -19.44
C TYR A 323 -15.70 20.73 -18.19
N CYS A 324 -14.73 19.85 -18.06
CA CYS A 324 -14.59 18.96 -16.93
C CYS A 324 -13.30 19.25 -16.17
N THR A 325 -13.32 18.93 -14.89
CA THR A 325 -12.18 19.03 -13.98
C THR A 325 -12.11 17.77 -13.13
N HIS A 326 -10.91 17.35 -12.78
CA HIS A 326 -10.69 16.33 -11.78
C HIS A 326 -10.42 16.99 -10.43
N SER A 327 -11.16 16.58 -9.42
CA SER A 327 -10.84 16.87 -8.01
C SER A 327 -10.11 15.68 -7.43
N LEU A 328 -8.98 15.93 -6.77
CA LEU A 328 -8.29 14.94 -5.95
C LEU A 328 -8.32 15.40 -4.49
N GLU A 329 -8.84 14.53 -3.64
CA GLU A 329 -8.75 14.63 -2.19
C GLU A 329 -7.85 13.50 -1.69
N ALA A 330 -6.96 13.82 -0.77
CA ALA A 330 -6.08 12.82 -0.19
C ALA A 330 -5.96 13.04 1.31
N PHE A 331 -6.08 11.95 2.06
CA PHE A 331 -6.06 11.96 3.51
C PHE A 331 -4.94 11.08 4.05
N VAL A 332 -4.30 11.53 5.12
CA VAL A 332 -3.38 10.72 5.93
C VAL A 332 -3.84 10.82 7.37
N ASP A 333 -4.49 9.78 7.86
CA ASP A 333 -4.94 9.70 9.24
C ASP A 333 -3.99 8.82 10.04
N VAL A 334 -3.59 9.28 11.22
CA VAL A 334 -2.61 8.59 12.07
C VAL A 334 -3.04 8.69 13.52
N VAL A 335 -3.05 7.56 14.22
CA VAL A 335 -3.27 7.49 15.67
C VAL A 335 -2.01 6.95 16.34
N MET A 336 -1.40 7.78 17.18
CA MET A 336 -0.19 7.45 17.92
C MET A 336 -0.40 7.53 19.43
N ASN A 337 0.26 6.65 20.17
CA ASN A 337 0.36 6.78 21.62
C ASN A 337 1.55 7.70 21.93
N VAL A 338 1.27 8.86 22.51
CA VAL A 338 2.24 9.95 22.69
C VAL A 338 3.45 9.52 23.54
N PRO A 339 3.31 8.95 24.75
CA PRO A 339 4.44 8.47 25.56
C PRO A 339 5.31 7.43 24.85
N ASN A 340 4.69 6.48 24.15
CA ASN A 340 5.42 5.46 23.40
C ASN A 340 6.21 6.06 22.23
N THR A 341 5.63 7.01 21.50
CA THR A 341 6.31 7.69 20.39
C THR A 341 7.48 8.54 20.89
N LEU A 342 7.29 9.29 21.98
CA LEU A 342 8.34 10.12 22.59
C LEU A 342 9.50 9.25 23.10
N SER A 343 9.19 8.18 23.85
CA SER A 343 10.22 7.28 24.39
C SER A 343 11.03 6.56 23.30
N ARG A 344 10.40 6.16 22.19
CA ARG A 344 11.09 5.60 21.01
C ARG A 344 11.94 6.64 20.29
N SER A 345 11.50 7.91 20.28
CA SER A 345 12.27 9.03 19.72
C SER A 345 13.56 9.26 20.52
N GLU A 346 13.48 9.20 21.85
CA GLU A 346 14.64 9.31 22.73
C GLU A 346 15.54 8.06 22.71
N ASN A 347 14.92 6.87 22.68
CA ASN A 347 15.59 5.58 22.71
C ASN A 347 15.11 4.67 21.57
N PRO A 348 15.73 4.78 20.37
CA PRO A 348 15.34 3.95 19.21
C PRO A 348 15.47 2.45 19.45
N ILE A 349 16.40 2.05 20.32
CA ILE A 349 16.54 0.68 20.78
C ILE A 349 15.83 0.58 22.14
N PRO A 350 14.75 -0.20 22.26
CA PRO A 350 14.01 -0.36 23.51
C PRO A 350 14.96 -0.84 24.60
N LYS A 351 15.19 0.01 25.60
CA LYS A 351 15.90 -0.34 26.82
C LYS A 351 14.91 -0.31 27.97
N PRO A 352 15.00 -1.26 28.92
CA PRO A 352 14.18 -1.19 30.11
C PRO A 352 14.47 0.13 30.83
N LEU A 353 13.42 0.75 31.36
CA LEU A 353 13.57 1.93 32.19
C LEU A 353 14.46 1.60 33.40
N PRO A 354 15.37 2.51 33.79
CA PRO A 354 16.13 2.34 35.03
C PRO A 354 15.17 2.28 36.23
N SER A 355 15.57 1.59 37.30
CA SER A 355 14.74 1.37 38.51
C SER A 355 14.10 2.65 39.04
N ASP A 356 14.84 3.76 38.98
CA ASP A 356 14.46 5.04 39.58
C ASP A 356 13.36 5.76 38.78
N LYS A 357 13.14 5.35 37.52
CA LYS A 357 12.09 5.87 36.64
C LYS A 357 10.88 4.94 36.55
N LEU A 358 10.88 3.80 37.25
CA LEU A 358 9.73 2.91 37.28
C LEU A 358 8.62 3.53 38.12
N ARG A 359 7.44 3.68 37.52
CA ARG A 359 6.25 4.21 38.21
C ARG A 359 5.53 3.06 38.91
N CYS A 360 5.87 2.85 40.18
CA CYS A 360 5.35 1.76 40.98
C CYS A 360 4.28 2.24 41.98
N ASP A 361 3.23 1.44 42.15
CA ASP A 361 2.21 1.64 43.15
C ASP A 361 2.75 1.26 44.53
N MET A 362 3.09 2.28 45.33
CA MET A 362 3.67 2.13 46.66
C MET A 362 2.67 1.60 47.70
N THR A 363 1.38 1.44 47.36
CA THR A 363 0.38 0.83 48.24
C THR A 363 0.43 -0.70 48.23
N LYS A 364 1.05 -1.29 47.21
CA LYS A 364 1.24 -2.73 47.03
C LYS A 364 2.66 -3.14 47.46
N PRO A 365 2.94 -4.46 47.63
CA PRO A 365 4.29 -4.92 47.92
C PRO A 365 5.28 -4.39 46.89
N PHE A 366 6.29 -3.64 47.37
CA PHE A 366 7.33 -3.03 46.56
C PHE A 366 8.69 -3.42 47.11
N ASP A 367 9.49 -4.10 46.29
CA ASP A 367 10.87 -4.47 46.59
C ASP A 367 11.73 -4.39 45.31
N SER A 368 13.01 -4.78 45.38
CA SER A 368 13.92 -4.74 44.22
C SER A 368 13.53 -5.68 43.07
N PHE A 369 12.57 -6.58 43.28
CA PHE A 369 12.08 -7.57 42.32
C PHE A 369 10.60 -7.40 41.97
N GLN A 370 9.83 -6.66 42.77
CA GLN A 370 8.39 -6.48 42.68
C GLN A 370 8.04 -5.00 42.57
N CYS A 371 7.49 -4.62 41.41
CA CYS A 371 6.93 -3.30 41.16
C CYS A 371 5.59 -3.49 40.44
N PHE A 372 4.49 -3.11 41.09
CA PHE A 372 3.20 -3.04 40.44
C PHE A 372 3.11 -1.71 39.70
N GLN A 373 3.06 -1.76 38.37
CA GLN A 373 3.09 -0.56 37.53
C GLN A 373 1.81 0.29 37.73
N LEU A 374 2.02 1.60 37.84
CA LEU A 374 0.97 2.61 37.72
C LEU A 374 0.61 2.84 36.24
N PRO A 375 -0.63 3.29 35.94
CA PRO A 375 -0.99 3.73 34.58
C PRO A 375 -0.16 4.94 34.18
N ASP A 376 -0.03 5.19 32.87
CA ASP A 376 0.76 6.29 32.27
C ASP A 376 0.50 7.67 32.90
N GLU A 377 1.45 8.59 32.77
CA GLU A 377 1.30 9.95 33.29
C GLU A 377 0.18 10.66 32.54
N THR A 378 -0.65 11.38 33.30
CA THR A 378 -1.77 12.16 32.78
C THR A 378 -1.41 13.63 32.61
N GLU A 379 -0.31 14.09 33.21
CA GLU A 379 0.24 15.41 32.99
C GLU A 379 1.34 15.30 31.92
N GLY A 380 1.34 16.20 30.95
CA GLY A 380 2.32 16.14 29.87
C GLY A 380 2.34 17.37 28.99
N SER A 381 3.53 17.67 28.46
CA SER A 381 3.71 18.68 27.43
C SER A 381 4.63 18.15 26.34
N TYR A 382 4.28 18.39 25.07
CA TYR A 382 5.02 17.89 23.92
C TYR A 382 4.75 18.76 22.70
N SER A 383 5.59 18.61 21.66
CA SER A 383 5.39 19.31 20.39
C SER A 383 5.25 18.34 19.21
N LEU A 384 4.66 18.80 18.10
CA LEU A 384 4.51 17.96 16.90
C LEU A 384 5.87 17.54 16.35
N SER A 385 6.89 18.40 16.41
CA SER A 385 8.21 18.03 15.94
C SER A 385 8.86 16.90 16.75
N GLN A 386 8.52 16.75 18.04
CA GLN A 386 8.99 15.61 18.84
C GLN A 386 8.31 14.30 18.41
N LEU A 387 7.05 14.36 18.01
CA LEU A 387 6.27 13.21 17.55
C LEU A 387 6.70 12.76 16.15
N PHE A 388 6.69 13.69 15.19
CA PHE A 388 6.98 13.43 13.77
C PHE A 388 8.48 13.55 13.41
N GLY A 389 9.33 14.01 14.32
CA GLY A 389 10.78 14.17 14.11
C GLY A 389 11.18 15.33 13.21
N LYS A 390 10.23 16.15 12.74
CA LYS A 390 10.45 17.27 11.81
C LYS A 390 9.60 18.48 12.20
N TRP A 391 10.09 19.65 11.86
CA TRP A 391 9.39 20.92 12.03
C TRP A 391 8.52 21.22 10.80
N ILE A 392 7.48 22.04 10.97
CA ILE A 392 6.70 22.57 9.85
C ILE A 392 7.55 23.64 9.17
N GLN A 393 7.79 23.49 7.87
CA GLN A 393 8.61 24.44 7.09
C GLN A 393 7.71 25.38 6.29
N GLY A 394 7.43 26.54 6.86
CA GLY A 394 6.59 27.56 6.23
C GLY A 394 5.19 27.07 5.87
N SER A 395 4.51 27.84 5.02
CA SER A 395 3.24 27.51 4.38
C SER A 395 3.46 26.99 2.95
N SER A 396 2.40 26.52 2.30
CA SER A 396 2.39 26.31 0.86
C SER A 396 2.29 27.63 0.09
N LEU A 397 3.38 28.04 -0.56
CA LEU A 397 3.41 29.24 -1.42
C LEU A 397 2.67 29.07 -2.75
N ILE A 398 2.22 27.85 -3.06
CA ILE A 398 1.51 27.50 -4.31
C ILE A 398 -0.01 27.61 -4.13
N SER A 399 -0.46 27.44 -2.89
CA SER A 399 -1.86 27.47 -2.50
C SER A 399 -2.42 28.89 -2.54
N LYS A 400 -3.73 29.01 -2.81
CA LYS A 400 -4.47 30.26 -2.69
C LYS A 400 -4.71 30.67 -1.23
N SER A 401 -4.86 29.69 -0.34
CA SER A 401 -5.01 29.89 1.10
C SER A 401 -3.73 29.50 1.85
N SER A 402 -3.45 30.12 2.98
CA SER A 402 -2.41 29.63 3.89
C SER A 402 -2.73 28.20 4.31
N SER A 403 -1.68 27.38 4.47
CA SER A 403 -1.81 26.06 5.10
C SER A 403 -2.31 26.25 6.55
N ASN A 404 -3.33 25.50 6.96
CA ASN A 404 -3.99 25.67 8.27
C ASN A 404 -3.78 24.45 9.16
N VAL A 405 -3.55 24.67 10.46
CA VAL A 405 -3.50 23.64 11.50
C VAL A 405 -4.56 23.93 12.56
N CYS A 406 -5.55 23.06 12.70
CA CYS A 406 -6.61 23.17 13.70
C CYS A 406 -6.50 22.07 14.75
N VAL A 407 -6.74 22.42 16.01
CA VAL A 407 -6.67 21.49 17.13
C VAL A 407 -8.00 21.47 17.89
N ASP A 408 -8.61 20.30 17.97
CA ASP A 408 -9.83 20.04 18.74
C ASP A 408 -9.44 19.52 20.13
N ILE A 409 -9.56 20.39 21.14
CA ILE A 409 -9.09 20.13 22.52
C ILE A 409 -10.13 20.51 23.57
N ALA A 410 -10.09 19.83 24.71
CA ALA A 410 -10.92 20.15 25.88
C ALA A 410 -10.30 21.30 26.70
N ASP A 411 -11.08 21.86 27.63
CA ASP A 411 -10.67 23.00 28.47
C ASP A 411 -9.40 22.76 29.32
N SER A 412 -9.05 21.50 29.59
CA SER A 412 -7.83 21.14 30.35
C SER A 412 -6.55 21.20 29.52
N TRP A 413 -6.66 21.38 28.21
CA TRP A 413 -5.56 21.40 27.25
C TRP A 413 -5.32 22.82 26.74
N HIS A 414 -4.06 23.11 26.45
CA HIS A 414 -3.64 24.34 25.79
C HIS A 414 -2.81 23.99 24.57
N ALA A 415 -3.13 24.61 23.43
CA ALA A 415 -2.37 24.51 22.19
C ALA A 415 -1.80 25.86 21.81
N PHE A 416 -0.51 25.88 21.45
CA PHE A 416 0.19 27.09 21.05
C PHE A 416 0.97 26.85 19.76
N ILE A 417 0.98 27.82 18.86
CA ILE A 417 1.93 27.84 17.76
C ILE A 417 3.25 28.46 18.23
N GLN A 418 4.33 27.69 18.09
CA GLN A 418 5.69 28.13 18.39
C GLN A 418 6.33 28.70 17.13
N LEU A 419 6.73 29.98 17.20
CA LEU A 419 7.48 30.69 16.19
C LEU A 419 8.81 31.14 16.80
N ASN A 420 9.90 30.54 16.34
CA ASN A 420 11.23 30.64 16.96
C ASN A 420 11.17 30.22 18.45
N ASP A 421 11.06 31.17 19.38
CA ASP A 421 10.99 30.92 20.84
C ASP A 421 9.73 31.54 21.49
N SER A 422 8.80 32.04 20.69
CA SER A 422 7.56 32.66 21.17
C SER A 422 6.35 31.78 20.89
N PHE A 423 5.44 31.69 21.86
CA PHE A 423 4.20 30.94 21.78
C PHE A 423 3.03 31.88 21.56
N PHE A 424 2.17 31.55 20.60
CA PHE A 424 0.95 32.29 20.31
C PHE A 424 -0.26 31.36 20.41
N ALA A 425 -1.36 31.87 20.96
CA ALA A 425 -2.64 31.17 21.04
C ALA A 425 -3.67 31.89 20.16
N THR A 426 -4.64 31.13 19.66
CA THR A 426 -5.84 31.64 18.99
C THR A 426 -7.06 31.25 19.80
N THR A 427 -8.19 31.92 19.58
CA THR A 427 -9.44 31.64 20.33
C THR A 427 -10.11 30.34 19.92
N ASP A 428 -9.88 29.91 18.69
CA ASP A 428 -10.46 28.74 18.03
C ASP A 428 -9.46 27.59 17.88
N ASN A 429 -8.23 27.74 18.39
CA ASN A 429 -7.14 26.78 18.26
C ASN A 429 -6.83 26.37 16.80
N CYS A 430 -7.17 27.23 15.84
CA CYS A 430 -6.76 27.13 14.45
C CYS A 430 -5.65 28.14 14.16
N PHE A 431 -4.62 27.70 13.44
CA PHE A 431 -3.40 28.47 13.20
C PHE A 431 -3.06 28.48 11.70
N ASP A 432 -3.05 29.68 11.11
CA ASP A 432 -2.53 29.91 9.78
C ASP A 432 -1.00 29.94 9.78
N LEU A 433 -0.39 29.02 9.03
CA LEU A 433 1.06 28.93 8.93
C LEU A 433 1.64 30.14 8.19
N LYS A 434 2.69 30.74 8.76
CA LYS A 434 3.43 31.84 8.15
C LYS A 434 4.46 31.36 7.13
N ASP A 435 4.62 32.13 6.06
CA ASP A 435 5.56 31.83 4.99
C ASP A 435 7.01 31.86 5.48
N PHE A 436 7.84 30.96 4.93
CA PHE A 436 9.31 30.88 5.16
C PHE A 436 9.80 30.68 6.60
N LEU A 437 8.92 30.68 7.60
CA LEU A 437 9.26 30.51 9.01
C LEU A 437 9.10 29.05 9.46
N LYS A 438 10.04 28.59 10.28
CA LYS A 438 9.92 27.30 10.97
C LYS A 438 8.91 27.44 12.10
N GLN A 439 7.95 26.55 12.12
CA GLN A 439 6.83 26.56 13.06
C GLN A 439 6.65 25.17 13.67
N ASP A 440 6.11 25.14 14.88
CA ASP A 440 5.71 23.92 15.56
C ASP A 440 4.43 24.17 16.35
N ILE A 441 3.70 23.10 16.68
CA ILE A 441 2.55 23.18 17.57
C ILE A 441 2.93 22.52 18.88
N TYR A 442 2.79 23.28 19.97
CA TYR A 442 3.09 22.87 21.33
C TYR A 442 1.79 22.61 22.08
N PHE A 443 1.75 21.47 22.79
CA PHE A 443 0.62 21.03 23.60
C PHE A 443 1.02 20.97 25.07
N GLU A 444 0.12 21.39 25.94
CA GLU A 444 0.25 21.31 27.39
C GLU A 444 -1.08 20.89 28.01
N SER A 445 -1.07 19.87 28.87
CA SER A 445 -2.26 19.44 29.62
C SER A 445 -1.92 18.94 31.01
N ASN A 446 -2.79 19.26 31.96
CA ASN A 446 -2.75 18.72 33.32
C ASN A 446 -3.48 17.37 33.45
N ASP A 447 -4.34 17.04 32.49
CA ASP A 447 -5.02 15.75 32.42
C ASP A 447 -5.29 15.38 30.96
N THR A 448 -4.49 14.46 30.45
CA THR A 448 -4.57 13.94 29.08
C THR A 448 -5.77 13.03 28.86
N ASN A 449 -6.46 12.57 29.90
CA ASN A 449 -7.70 11.81 29.75
C ASN A 449 -8.94 12.70 29.62
N SER A 450 -8.83 13.97 30.03
CA SER A 450 -9.86 14.97 29.79
C SER A 450 -9.80 15.41 28.34
N VAL A 451 -10.61 14.76 27.50
CA VAL A 451 -10.70 14.97 26.06
C VAL A 451 -12.08 15.47 25.67
N VAL A 452 -12.20 16.00 24.45
CA VAL A 452 -13.48 16.41 23.86
C VAL A 452 -14.43 15.21 23.80
N GLU A 453 -15.72 15.47 23.97
CA GLU A 453 -16.76 14.43 23.93
C GLU A 453 -16.64 13.59 22.66
N ILE A 454 -16.70 12.27 22.85
CA ILE A 454 -16.50 11.28 21.79
C ILE A 454 -17.84 11.02 21.12
N GLU A 455 -17.89 11.15 19.80
CA GLU A 455 -19.07 10.80 19.02
C GLU A 455 -19.29 9.29 19.05
N GLU A 456 -20.46 8.87 19.55
CA GLU A 456 -20.82 7.46 19.68
C GLU A 456 -21.01 6.78 18.32
N VAL A 457 -20.54 5.53 18.22
CA VAL A 457 -20.65 4.74 16.99
C VAL A 457 -22.08 4.23 16.83
N PRO A 458 -22.70 4.37 15.64
CA PRO A 458 -24.09 3.94 15.44
C PRO A 458 -24.28 2.42 15.55
N VAL A 459 -23.25 1.62 15.27
CA VAL A 459 -23.32 0.15 15.33
C VAL A 459 -21.93 -0.47 15.51
N TYR A 460 -21.83 -1.51 16.35
CA TYR A 460 -20.65 -2.35 16.46
C TYR A 460 -20.84 -3.64 15.67
N VAL A 461 -19.88 -3.97 14.80
CA VAL A 461 -19.93 -5.18 13.99
C VAL A 461 -18.63 -5.97 14.13
N SER A 462 -18.75 -7.25 14.48
CA SER A 462 -17.61 -8.16 14.55
C SER A 462 -17.88 -9.44 13.78
N ARG A 463 -16.83 -10.03 13.22
CA ARG A 463 -16.88 -11.30 12.49
C ARG A 463 -15.92 -12.29 13.11
N SER A 464 -16.29 -13.56 13.08
CA SER A 464 -15.48 -14.65 13.59
C SER A 464 -15.70 -15.91 12.76
N LEU A 465 -14.65 -16.70 12.58
CA LEU A 465 -14.74 -18.03 11.99
C LEU A 465 -15.12 -19.04 13.08
N THR A 466 -16.04 -19.94 12.76
CA THR A 466 -16.54 -21.00 13.63
C THR A 466 -16.32 -22.38 12.99
N GLY A 467 -16.52 -23.44 13.77
CA GLY A 467 -16.33 -24.81 13.33
C GLY A 467 -14.93 -25.37 13.59
N TYR A 468 -14.78 -26.68 13.40
CA TYR A 468 -13.55 -27.42 13.63
C TYR A 468 -13.17 -28.24 12.40
N GLY A 469 -11.87 -28.39 12.15
CA GLY A 469 -11.32 -29.19 11.05
C GLY A 469 -10.91 -28.39 9.81
N GLN A 470 -10.49 -29.12 8.79
CA GLN A 470 -9.92 -28.58 7.54
C GLN A 470 -10.89 -28.57 6.37
N ASP A 471 -12.05 -29.21 6.48
CA ASP A 471 -13.01 -29.34 5.38
C ASP A 471 -14.19 -28.38 5.49
N ARG A 472 -14.70 -28.16 6.72
CA ARG A 472 -15.87 -27.32 6.99
C ARG A 472 -15.55 -26.23 7.98
N GLY A 473 -16.29 -25.14 7.90
CA GLY A 473 -16.27 -24.05 8.84
C GLY A 473 -17.62 -23.34 8.89
N GLY A 474 -17.68 -22.26 9.63
CA GLY A 474 -18.77 -21.32 9.61
C GLY A 474 -18.26 -19.90 9.76
N LEU A 475 -19.07 -18.95 9.34
CA LEU A 475 -18.88 -17.54 9.62
C LEU A 475 -19.98 -17.10 10.56
N ARG A 476 -19.58 -16.36 11.59
CA ARG A 476 -20.47 -15.75 12.57
C ARG A 476 -20.21 -14.25 12.58
N THR A 477 -21.25 -13.47 12.30
CA THR A 477 -21.24 -12.01 12.31
C THR A 477 -22.16 -11.52 13.42
N VAL A 478 -21.64 -10.68 14.32
CA VAL A 478 -22.39 -10.08 15.42
C VAL A 478 -22.60 -8.61 15.11
N PHE A 479 -23.85 -8.17 15.21
CA PHE A 479 -24.27 -6.79 15.10
C PHE A 479 -24.81 -6.33 16.46
N ALA A 480 -24.26 -5.26 17.02
CA ALA A 480 -24.74 -4.65 18.25
C ALA A 480 -25.10 -3.19 17.98
N ASN A 481 -26.37 -2.84 18.21
CA ASN A 481 -26.86 -1.48 18.11
C ASN A 481 -26.92 -0.86 19.51
N PRO A 482 -26.01 0.07 19.87
CA PRO A 482 -26.02 0.74 21.17
C PRO A 482 -27.04 1.89 21.26
N THR A 483 -27.68 2.27 20.16
CA THR A 483 -28.53 3.45 20.09
C THR A 483 -30.00 3.14 20.39
N GLU A 484 -30.76 4.18 20.77
CA GLU A 484 -32.21 4.09 21.02
C GLU A 484 -33.04 4.00 19.73
N ASN A 485 -32.43 4.20 18.56
CA ASN A 485 -33.11 4.16 17.27
C ASN A 485 -32.74 2.88 16.51
N PRO A 486 -33.63 2.36 15.64
CA PRO A 486 -33.26 1.26 14.76
C PRO A 486 -32.23 1.72 13.72
N VAL A 487 -31.20 0.90 13.51
CA VAL A 487 -30.11 1.20 12.56
C VAL A 487 -30.31 0.36 11.31
N THR A 488 -30.37 1.00 10.15
CA THR A 488 -30.44 0.32 8.86
C THR A 488 -29.10 0.43 8.16
N MET A 489 -28.54 -0.72 7.77
CA MET A 489 -27.22 -0.79 7.15
C MET A 489 -27.18 -1.81 6.02
N ILE A 490 -26.24 -1.60 5.11
CA ILE A 490 -25.90 -2.50 4.02
C ILE A 490 -24.66 -3.28 4.45
N TYR A 491 -24.76 -4.60 4.49
CA TYR A 491 -23.64 -5.49 4.73
C TYR A 491 -23.09 -6.01 3.41
N PHE A 492 -21.82 -5.73 3.13
CA PHE A 492 -21.10 -6.21 1.95
C PHE A 492 -20.00 -7.18 2.39
N GLU A 493 -19.99 -8.36 1.79
CA GLU A 493 -19.00 -9.41 2.04
C GLU A 493 -18.52 -10.02 0.72
N SER A 494 -17.19 -10.07 0.58
CA SER A 494 -16.52 -10.78 -0.50
C SER A 494 -15.64 -11.87 0.09
N LEU A 495 -15.91 -13.12 -0.29
CA LEU A 495 -15.17 -14.28 0.21
C LEU A 495 -14.41 -14.95 -0.96
N PRO A 496 -13.15 -15.36 -0.75
CA PRO A 496 -12.38 -16.08 -1.77
C PRO A 496 -13.13 -17.29 -2.32
N TRP A 497 -12.88 -17.63 -3.59
CA TRP A 497 -13.60 -18.71 -4.30
C TRP A 497 -13.49 -20.08 -3.62
N PHE A 498 -12.42 -20.31 -2.85
CA PHE A 498 -12.22 -21.54 -2.10
C PHE A 498 -13.03 -21.63 -0.81
N ILE A 499 -13.82 -20.61 -0.47
CA ILE A 499 -14.79 -20.62 0.63
C ILE A 499 -16.20 -20.70 0.02
N ARG A 500 -16.82 -21.87 0.13
CA ARG A 500 -18.15 -22.14 -0.45
C ARG A 500 -19.22 -22.02 0.61
N ILE A 501 -19.97 -20.93 0.60
CA ILE A 501 -21.00 -20.67 1.60
C ILE A 501 -22.30 -21.39 1.31
N TYR A 502 -23.01 -21.82 2.36
CA TYR A 502 -24.36 -22.37 2.28
C TYR A 502 -25.37 -21.37 2.84
N LEU A 503 -25.96 -20.54 1.98
CA LEU A 503 -27.00 -19.60 2.40
C LEU A 503 -28.23 -20.28 3.04
N SER A 504 -28.47 -21.56 2.73
CA SER A 504 -29.53 -22.36 3.37
C SER A 504 -29.28 -22.62 4.86
N SER A 505 -28.03 -22.52 5.32
CA SER A 505 -27.65 -22.65 6.72
C SER A 505 -27.64 -21.33 7.49
N MET A 506 -27.95 -20.22 6.81
CA MET A 506 -28.00 -18.89 7.41
C MET A 506 -29.14 -18.80 8.43
N HIS A 507 -28.80 -18.57 9.69
CA HIS A 507 -29.76 -18.45 10.77
C HIS A 507 -29.33 -17.38 11.78
N LEU A 508 -30.29 -16.93 12.59
CA LEU A 508 -30.01 -16.14 13.78
C LEU A 508 -29.64 -17.09 14.92
N GLU A 509 -28.53 -16.81 15.61
CA GLU A 509 -28.20 -17.57 16.82
C GLU A 509 -29.18 -17.20 17.93
N GLU A 510 -29.70 -18.20 18.64
CA GLU A 510 -30.57 -17.98 19.79
C GLU A 510 -29.79 -17.30 20.92
N ASN A 511 -30.05 -16.02 21.16
CA ASN A 511 -29.47 -15.24 22.27
C ASN A 511 -30.57 -14.68 23.16
N VAL A 512 -30.25 -14.52 24.45
CA VAL A 512 -31.18 -14.04 25.51
C VAL A 512 -31.77 -12.63 25.20
N GLN A 513 -31.08 -11.84 24.39
CA GLN A 513 -31.47 -10.46 24.03
C GLN A 513 -32.27 -10.36 22.73
N ILE A 514 -32.48 -11.45 22.00
CA ILE A 514 -33.29 -11.43 20.78
C ILE A 514 -34.77 -11.55 21.20
N PRO A 515 -35.65 -10.63 20.80
CA PRO A 515 -37.08 -10.79 21.01
C PRO A 515 -37.53 -12.13 20.42
N SER A 516 -38.20 -12.97 21.20
CA SER A 516 -38.54 -14.36 20.84
C SER A 516 -39.42 -14.54 19.60
N ASN A 517 -39.87 -13.45 18.97
CA ASN A 517 -40.68 -13.44 17.75
C ASN A 517 -39.94 -12.91 16.51
N LEU A 518 -38.67 -12.52 16.64
CA LEU A 518 -37.92 -11.88 15.55
C LEU A 518 -37.29 -12.95 14.66
N THR A 519 -37.72 -13.03 13.40
CA THR A 519 -37.14 -13.96 12.42
C THR A 519 -36.10 -13.28 11.54
N LEU A 520 -35.23 -14.07 10.89
CA LEU A 520 -34.22 -13.55 9.96
C LEU A 520 -34.84 -12.74 8.82
N ASN A 521 -36.03 -13.12 8.36
CA ASN A 521 -36.73 -12.45 7.27
C ASN A 521 -37.31 -11.09 7.68
N ASP A 522 -37.55 -10.87 8.97
CA ASP A 522 -38.02 -9.57 9.47
C ASP A 522 -36.88 -8.54 9.49
N LEU A 523 -35.64 -9.01 9.63
CA LEU A 523 -34.43 -8.19 9.69
C LEU A 523 -33.83 -7.91 8.30
N LEU A 524 -33.80 -8.93 7.44
CA LEU A 524 -33.21 -8.85 6.10
C LEU A 524 -34.24 -8.36 5.09
N LYS A 525 -34.01 -7.16 4.54
CA LYS A 525 -34.91 -6.54 3.55
C LYS A 525 -34.61 -6.97 2.12
N SER A 526 -33.33 -7.02 1.77
CA SER A 526 -32.84 -7.34 0.42
C SER A 526 -31.64 -8.27 0.52
N ARG A 527 -31.40 -9.08 -0.52
CA ARG A 527 -30.22 -9.93 -0.64
C ARG A 527 -29.77 -10.00 -2.09
N HIS A 528 -28.53 -9.65 -2.33
CA HIS A 528 -27.83 -9.90 -3.58
C HIS A 528 -26.74 -10.94 -3.31
N TYR A 529 -26.73 -12.01 -4.10
CA TYR A 529 -25.77 -13.09 -3.93
C TYR A 529 -25.28 -13.59 -5.29
N ILE A 530 -23.97 -13.58 -5.46
CA ILE A 530 -23.28 -14.22 -6.58
C ILE A 530 -22.38 -15.31 -5.99
N PRO A 531 -22.60 -16.58 -6.32
CA PRO A 531 -21.76 -17.67 -5.84
C PRO A 531 -20.34 -17.57 -6.42
N ALA A 532 -19.35 -18.01 -5.64
CA ALA A 532 -18.00 -18.18 -6.14
C ALA A 532 -17.94 -19.14 -7.33
N ALA A 533 -17.05 -18.81 -8.28
CA ALA A 533 -16.63 -19.71 -9.33
C ALA A 533 -15.13 -20.01 -9.18
N ASP A 534 -14.78 -21.29 -9.18
CA ASP A 534 -13.42 -21.76 -8.91
C ASP A 534 -12.39 -21.04 -9.80
N ARG A 535 -11.47 -20.29 -9.18
CA ARG A 535 -10.39 -19.52 -9.85
C ARG A 535 -10.88 -18.45 -10.84
N ILE A 536 -12.16 -18.10 -10.81
CA ILE A 536 -12.75 -17.13 -11.74
C ILE A 536 -13.28 -15.91 -10.97
N SER A 537 -14.08 -16.12 -9.92
CA SER A 537 -14.72 -15.04 -9.17
C SER A 537 -14.93 -15.38 -7.69
N PRO A 538 -14.85 -14.39 -6.79
CA PRO A 538 -15.16 -14.58 -5.39
C PRO A 538 -16.67 -14.80 -5.19
N THR A 539 -17.04 -15.23 -3.99
CA THR A 539 -18.41 -15.12 -3.52
C THR A 539 -18.67 -13.66 -3.19
N HIS A 540 -19.77 -13.11 -3.71
CA HIS A 540 -20.21 -11.75 -3.41
C HIS A 540 -21.58 -11.82 -2.75
N LEU A 541 -21.67 -11.32 -1.52
CA LEU A 541 -22.89 -11.30 -0.71
C LEU A 541 -23.14 -9.87 -0.24
N GLU A 542 -24.30 -9.33 -0.60
CA GLU A 542 -24.82 -8.06 -0.09
C GLU A 542 -26.21 -8.26 0.48
N TYR A 543 -26.50 -7.63 1.61
CA TYR A 543 -27.87 -7.57 2.13
C TYR A 543 -28.09 -6.32 2.98
N THR A 544 -29.30 -5.78 2.90
CA THR A 544 -29.75 -4.71 3.82
C THR A 544 -30.37 -5.33 5.06
N ILE A 545 -29.85 -4.95 6.23
CA ILE A 545 -30.32 -5.41 7.53
C ILE A 545 -30.70 -4.21 8.41
N THR A 546 -31.81 -4.33 9.14
CA THR A 546 -32.24 -3.31 10.12
C THR A 546 -32.17 -3.87 11.53
N ILE A 547 -31.25 -3.38 12.35
CA ILE A 547 -31.06 -3.85 13.73
C ILE A 547 -31.88 -2.97 14.69
N PRO A 548 -32.77 -3.55 15.52
CA PRO A 548 -33.52 -2.81 16.52
C PRO A 548 -32.63 -2.11 17.56
N SER A 549 -33.17 -1.08 18.20
CA SER A 549 -32.50 -0.32 19.26
C SER A 549 -32.05 -1.20 20.42
N ASN A 550 -30.86 -0.96 20.98
CA ASN A 550 -30.33 -1.66 22.15
C ASN A 550 -30.37 -3.20 22.05
N THR A 551 -30.15 -3.74 20.86
CA THR A 551 -30.12 -5.20 20.63
C THR A 551 -28.79 -5.67 20.06
N THR A 552 -28.41 -6.89 20.44
CA THR A 552 -27.27 -7.61 19.86
C THR A 552 -27.77 -8.87 19.17
N ILE A 553 -27.49 -8.98 17.87
CA ILE A 553 -27.96 -10.05 17.00
C ILE A 553 -26.75 -10.71 16.34
N ALA A 554 -26.71 -12.03 16.34
CA ALA A 554 -25.67 -12.80 15.67
C ALA A 554 -26.28 -13.60 14.51
N VAL A 555 -25.72 -13.42 13.32
CA VAL A 555 -26.05 -14.16 12.11
C VAL A 555 -24.93 -15.15 11.85
N SER A 556 -25.26 -16.41 11.66
CA SER A 556 -24.26 -17.44 11.35
C SER A 556 -24.67 -18.28 10.14
N TYR A 557 -23.67 -18.71 9.37
CA TYR A 557 -23.83 -19.64 8.25
C TYR A 557 -22.58 -20.52 8.11
N GLN A 558 -22.77 -21.69 7.53
CA GLN A 558 -21.71 -22.67 7.30
C GLN A 558 -21.10 -22.49 5.91
N PHE A 559 -19.83 -22.89 5.79
CA PHE A 559 -19.12 -22.95 4.52
C PHE A 559 -18.20 -24.17 4.45
N ASP A 560 -17.89 -24.60 3.23
CA ASP A 560 -16.87 -25.60 2.96
C ASP A 560 -15.58 -24.94 2.46
N LYS A 561 -14.45 -25.55 2.83
CA LYS A 561 -13.10 -25.18 2.42
C LYS A 561 -12.71 -26.02 1.21
N SER A 562 -12.37 -25.38 0.10
CA SER A 562 -11.93 -26.07 -1.12
C SER A 562 -10.45 -26.36 -1.08
N LEU A 563 -10.05 -27.49 -1.66
CA LEU A 563 -8.64 -27.85 -1.81
C LEU A 563 -7.95 -26.95 -2.86
N LEU A 564 -6.81 -26.41 -2.47
CA LEU A 564 -5.96 -25.60 -3.34
C LEU A 564 -4.88 -26.47 -4.00
N GLN A 565 -4.43 -26.03 -5.17
CA GLN A 565 -3.24 -26.58 -5.81
C GLN A 565 -1.98 -26.13 -5.07
N TYR A 566 -0.89 -26.90 -5.17
CA TYR A 566 0.36 -26.57 -4.45
C TYR A 566 0.88 -25.16 -4.78
N ALA A 567 0.70 -24.72 -6.03
CA ALA A 567 1.16 -23.42 -6.53
C ALA A 567 0.29 -22.23 -6.08
N GLU A 568 -0.89 -22.50 -5.49
CA GLU A 568 -1.82 -21.49 -5.01
C GLU A 568 -1.58 -21.11 -3.54
N TYR A 569 -0.75 -21.87 -2.84
CA TYR A 569 -0.35 -21.54 -1.47
C TYR A 569 0.64 -20.39 -1.46
N PRO A 570 0.53 -19.47 -0.48
CA PRO A 570 1.58 -18.48 -0.24
C PRO A 570 2.90 -19.18 0.15
N PRO A 571 4.05 -18.50 0.01
CA PRO A 571 5.35 -19.06 0.38
C PRO A 571 5.41 -19.62 1.81
N ASP A 572 4.67 -19.02 2.74
CA ASP A 572 4.40 -19.58 4.07
C ASP A 572 2.96 -20.08 4.18
N ALA A 573 2.75 -21.34 3.79
CA ALA A 573 1.44 -21.98 3.84
C ALA A 573 0.90 -22.16 5.26
N ASN A 574 1.76 -22.17 6.30
CA ASN A 574 1.34 -22.38 7.69
C ASN A 574 0.76 -21.12 8.31
N HIS A 575 1.06 -19.94 7.77
CA HIS A 575 0.45 -18.68 8.20
C HIS A 575 -1.07 -18.69 7.97
N GLY A 576 -1.54 -19.28 6.87
CA GLY A 576 -2.93 -19.28 6.46
C GLY A 576 -3.25 -18.19 5.44
N PHE A 577 -4.55 -18.04 5.15
CA PHE A 577 -5.07 -17.09 4.17
C PHE A 577 -5.86 -16.01 4.90
N GLU A 578 -5.51 -14.74 4.71
CA GLU A 578 -6.34 -13.66 5.23
C GLU A 578 -7.52 -13.42 4.30
N ILE A 579 -8.69 -13.32 4.90
CA ILE A 579 -9.96 -12.96 4.28
C ILE A 579 -10.16 -11.47 4.53
N GLU A 580 -10.55 -10.78 3.48
CA GLU A 580 -10.80 -9.34 3.52
C GLU A 580 -11.90 -8.92 4.49
N SER A 581 -11.89 -7.63 4.79
CA SER A 581 -12.84 -6.99 5.69
C SER A 581 -14.25 -6.95 5.07
N ALA A 582 -15.30 -7.19 5.86
CA ALA A 582 -16.66 -6.86 5.47
C ALA A 582 -16.81 -5.35 5.55
N VAL A 583 -17.59 -4.80 4.63
CA VAL A 583 -17.87 -3.38 4.58
C VAL A 583 -19.31 -3.18 5.01
N ILE A 584 -19.51 -2.38 6.04
CA ILE A 584 -20.81 -2.04 6.58
C ILE A 584 -21.04 -0.56 6.32
N THR A 585 -22.09 -0.27 5.55
CA THR A 585 -22.51 1.10 5.24
C THR A 585 -23.83 1.36 5.94
N VAL A 586 -23.81 2.19 6.99
CA VAL A 586 -24.99 2.64 7.71
C VAL A 586 -25.69 3.70 6.85
N VAL A 587 -26.98 3.48 6.59
CA VAL A 587 -27.82 4.38 5.78
C VAL A 587 -28.65 5.29 6.70
N SER A 588 -29.07 4.79 7.86
CA SER A 588 -29.87 5.50 8.85
C SER A 588 -29.51 4.99 10.24
N PRO A 589 -29.39 5.86 11.27
CA PRO A 589 -29.78 7.28 11.29
C PRO A 589 -28.77 8.26 10.69
N THR A 590 -27.48 7.92 10.70
CA THR A 590 -26.39 8.74 10.17
C THR A 590 -25.56 7.95 9.15
N ALA A 591 -25.14 8.62 8.07
CA ALA A 591 -24.29 8.00 7.07
C ALA A 591 -22.91 7.72 7.67
N TYR A 592 -22.57 6.45 7.81
CA TYR A 592 -21.32 6.01 8.42
C TYR A 592 -20.85 4.72 7.76
N GLN A 593 -19.55 4.59 7.53
CA GLN A 593 -18.97 3.38 6.96
C GLN A 593 -17.90 2.81 7.87
N LEU A 594 -17.92 1.49 8.05
CA LEU A 594 -16.90 0.79 8.83
C LEU A 594 -16.50 -0.52 8.15
N ARG A 595 -15.25 -0.92 8.40
CA ARG A 595 -14.74 -2.24 8.04
C ARG A 595 -14.55 -3.07 9.30
N THR A 596 -14.97 -4.33 9.24
CA THR A 596 -14.65 -5.31 10.30
C THR A 596 -13.19 -5.76 10.21
N ALA A 597 -12.65 -6.39 11.25
CA ALA A 597 -11.34 -7.04 11.16
C ALA A 597 -11.25 -8.10 10.04
N THR A 598 -10.06 -8.27 9.48
CA THR A 598 -9.73 -9.38 8.58
C THR A 598 -9.76 -10.71 9.34
N LEU A 599 -10.04 -11.81 8.62
CA LEU A 599 -10.14 -13.14 9.23
C LEU A 599 -9.00 -14.02 8.74
N LEU A 600 -8.42 -14.84 9.60
CA LEU A 600 -7.36 -15.76 9.20
C LEU A 600 -7.92 -17.18 9.01
N LEU A 601 -7.95 -17.65 7.76
CA LEU A 601 -8.41 -18.99 7.41
C LEU A 601 -7.24 -19.96 7.27
N LEU A 602 -7.33 -21.06 8.03
CA LEU A 602 -6.43 -22.20 7.88
C LEU A 602 -7.04 -23.25 6.95
N LEU A 603 -6.26 -23.63 5.94
CA LEU A 603 -6.54 -24.71 4.98
C LEU A 603 -5.57 -25.87 5.20
N SER A 604 -5.93 -27.06 4.69
CA SER A 604 -5.07 -28.25 4.76
C SER A 604 -3.79 -28.06 3.93
N THR A 605 -2.66 -27.79 4.59
CA THR A 605 -1.38 -27.61 3.93
C THR A 605 -0.87 -28.94 3.32
N PRO A 606 -0.51 -28.98 2.02
CA PRO A 606 0.06 -30.18 1.41
C PRO A 606 1.52 -30.37 1.85
N ASP A 607 2.06 -31.58 1.66
CA ASP A 607 3.47 -31.86 1.92
C ASP A 607 4.37 -31.19 0.86
N PHE A 608 5.03 -30.09 1.23
CA PHE A 608 5.97 -29.36 0.36
C PHE A 608 7.35 -30.02 0.25
N SER A 609 7.65 -31.07 1.03
CA SER A 609 8.99 -31.66 1.06
C SER A 609 9.37 -32.35 -0.25
N MET A 610 8.42 -33.01 -0.92
CA MET A 610 8.68 -33.70 -2.18
C MET A 610 9.06 -32.72 -3.32
N PRO A 611 8.25 -31.69 -3.64
CA PRO A 611 8.64 -30.68 -4.64
C PRO A 611 9.97 -30.00 -4.30
N TYR A 612 10.19 -29.65 -3.03
CA TYR A 612 11.43 -29.01 -2.59
C TYR A 612 12.67 -29.88 -2.86
N ASN A 613 12.60 -31.18 -2.50
CA ASN A 613 13.68 -32.12 -2.76
C ASN A 613 13.97 -32.27 -4.27
N VAL A 614 12.94 -32.28 -5.10
CA VAL A 614 13.09 -32.36 -6.57
C VAL A 614 13.71 -31.09 -7.13
N ILE A 615 13.28 -29.91 -6.68
CA ILE A 615 13.82 -28.62 -7.13
C ILE A 615 15.30 -28.48 -6.73
N ILE A 616 15.66 -28.87 -5.51
CA ILE A 616 17.07 -28.85 -5.06
C ILE A 616 17.92 -29.79 -5.89
N LEU A 617 17.46 -31.02 -6.12
CA LEU A 617 18.23 -31.99 -6.89
C LEU A 617 18.42 -31.52 -8.34
N THR A 618 17.35 -31.07 -8.99
CA THR A 618 17.40 -30.62 -10.38
C THR A 618 18.24 -29.36 -10.56
N SER A 619 18.10 -28.36 -9.67
CA SER A 619 18.92 -27.14 -9.67
C SER A 619 20.40 -27.43 -9.40
N THR A 620 20.70 -28.37 -8.49
CA THR A 620 22.09 -28.80 -8.22
C THR A 620 22.70 -29.45 -9.46
N VAL A 621 21.97 -30.35 -10.12
CA VAL A 621 22.41 -31.00 -11.36
C VAL A 621 22.65 -29.96 -12.47
N MET A 622 21.69 -29.03 -12.67
CA MET A 622 21.84 -27.96 -13.65
C MET A 622 23.02 -27.03 -13.33
N GLY A 623 23.23 -26.68 -12.07
CA GLY A 623 24.35 -25.86 -11.62
C GLY A 623 25.70 -26.54 -11.90
N LEU A 624 25.79 -27.86 -11.70
CA LEU A 624 26.99 -28.63 -12.03
C LEU A 624 27.22 -28.70 -13.55
N ILE A 625 26.18 -28.93 -14.35
CA ILE A 625 26.28 -28.97 -15.82
C ILE A 625 26.68 -27.60 -16.36
N PHE A 626 25.99 -26.54 -15.96
CA PHE A 626 26.30 -25.18 -16.39
C PHE A 626 27.69 -24.76 -15.92
N GLY A 627 28.04 -25.01 -14.65
CA GLY A 627 29.34 -24.68 -14.10
C GLY A 627 30.49 -25.40 -14.81
N THR A 628 30.30 -26.68 -15.17
CA THR A 628 31.31 -27.43 -15.93
C THR A 628 31.43 -26.94 -17.37
N LEU A 629 30.33 -26.68 -18.07
CA LEU A 629 30.32 -26.14 -19.43
C LEU A 629 30.91 -24.73 -19.50
N PHE A 630 30.50 -23.84 -18.60
CA PHE A 630 31.02 -22.48 -18.50
C PHE A 630 32.52 -22.47 -18.24
N ASN A 631 33.00 -23.33 -17.33
CA ASN A 631 34.43 -23.48 -17.08
C ASN A 631 35.18 -23.98 -18.32
N LEU A 632 34.63 -24.89 -19.10
CA LEU A 632 35.26 -25.40 -20.33
C LEU A 632 35.33 -24.33 -21.43
N LEU A 633 34.31 -23.47 -21.54
CA LEU A 633 34.24 -22.43 -22.57
C LEU A 633 35.08 -21.19 -22.22
N VAL A 634 35.11 -20.80 -20.95
CA VAL A 634 35.68 -19.51 -20.52
C VAL A 634 37.11 -19.65 -19.99
N LYS A 635 37.48 -20.79 -19.36
CA LYS A 635 38.85 -20.93 -18.86
C LYS A 635 39.81 -21.14 -20.03
N LYS A 636 40.69 -20.15 -20.22
CA LYS A 636 41.87 -20.26 -21.07
C LYS A 636 42.71 -21.46 -20.59
N MET A 637 42.76 -22.52 -21.39
CA MET A 637 43.63 -23.66 -21.11
C MET A 637 45.07 -23.24 -21.33
N LEU A 638 45.76 -22.86 -20.25
CA LEU A 638 47.19 -22.58 -20.29
C LEU A 638 47.96 -23.90 -20.13
N PRO A 639 49.02 -24.13 -20.92
CA PRO A 639 49.97 -25.20 -20.65
C PRO A 639 50.60 -24.98 -19.27
N VAL A 640 50.91 -26.08 -18.57
CA VAL A 640 51.41 -26.06 -17.18
C VAL A 640 52.63 -25.15 -17.04
N GLU A 641 53.50 -25.11 -18.05
CA GLU A 641 54.70 -24.28 -18.08
C GLU A 641 54.42 -22.76 -18.09
N GLU A 642 53.33 -22.30 -18.72
CA GLU A 642 52.92 -20.89 -18.69
C GLU A 642 52.22 -20.54 -17.38
N ALA A 643 51.43 -21.46 -16.83
CA ALA A 643 50.78 -21.27 -15.53
C ALA A 643 51.82 -21.14 -14.40
N ASP A 644 52.85 -21.99 -14.39
CA ASP A 644 53.93 -21.95 -13.41
C ASP A 644 54.72 -20.62 -13.50
N LYS A 645 54.98 -20.11 -14.70
CA LYS A 645 55.63 -18.80 -14.91
C LYS A 645 54.79 -17.63 -14.36
N ILE A 646 53.48 -17.63 -14.58
CA ILE A 646 52.57 -16.57 -14.07
C ILE A 646 52.44 -16.64 -12.54
N GLN A 647 52.46 -17.85 -11.97
CA GLN A 647 52.43 -18.04 -10.52
C GLN A 647 53.75 -17.63 -9.84
N GLU A 648 54.89 -17.87 -10.50
CA GLU A 648 56.19 -17.35 -10.07
C GLU A 648 56.23 -15.81 -10.09
N ASP A 649 55.67 -15.16 -11.12
CA ASP A 649 55.67 -13.69 -11.22
C ASP A 649 54.70 -12.98 -10.26
N SER A 650 53.58 -13.63 -9.92
CA SER A 650 52.56 -13.09 -8.99
C SER A 650 52.87 -13.33 -7.50
N SER A 651 53.87 -14.16 -7.20
CA SER A 651 54.32 -14.45 -5.84
C SER A 651 54.79 -13.19 -5.08
N LEU A 652 54.24 -13.00 -3.87
CA LEU A 652 54.59 -11.93 -2.92
C LEU A 652 56.11 -11.81 -2.68
N LYS A 653 56.83 -12.95 -2.73
CA LYS A 653 58.30 -13.00 -2.64
C LYS A 653 58.98 -12.26 -3.79
N ASN A 654 58.48 -12.37 -5.02
CA ASN A 654 59.06 -11.72 -6.20
C ASN A 654 58.71 -10.22 -6.26
N ARG A 655 57.53 -9.81 -5.78
CA ARG A 655 57.21 -8.39 -5.56
C ARG A 655 58.11 -7.75 -4.51
N MET A 656 58.36 -8.42 -3.38
CA MET A 656 59.31 -7.94 -2.36
C MET A 656 60.75 -7.90 -2.87
N LYS A 657 61.17 -8.87 -3.71
CA LYS A 657 62.50 -8.87 -4.34
C LYS A 657 62.68 -7.69 -5.30
N LYS A 658 61.67 -7.39 -6.13
CA LYS A 658 61.64 -6.21 -7.02
C LYS A 658 61.64 -4.88 -6.25
N LEU A 659 61.02 -4.84 -5.06
CA LEU A 659 61.07 -3.66 -4.18
C LEU A 659 62.45 -3.49 -3.53
N LYS A 660 63.05 -4.59 -3.06
CA LYS A 660 64.38 -4.59 -2.44
C LYS A 660 65.47 -4.17 -3.42
N THR A 661 65.42 -4.62 -4.68
CA THR A 661 66.35 -4.18 -5.73
C THR A 661 66.14 -2.73 -6.14
N LYS A 662 64.91 -2.21 -6.13
CA LYS A 662 64.64 -0.78 -6.31
C LYS A 662 65.19 0.08 -5.18
N ILE A 663 65.18 -0.41 -3.94
CA ILE A 663 65.72 0.32 -2.79
C ILE A 663 67.25 0.29 -2.81
N THR A 664 67.89 -0.86 -3.09
CA THR A 664 69.36 -0.94 -3.16
C THR A 664 69.95 -0.12 -4.30
N THR A 665 69.31 -0.08 -5.47
CA THR A 665 69.74 0.76 -6.59
C THR A 665 69.56 2.27 -6.35
N LYS A 666 68.71 2.66 -5.38
CA LYS A 666 68.56 4.06 -4.94
C LYS A 666 69.59 4.46 -3.88
N VAL A 667 70.11 3.49 -3.12
CA VAL A 667 71.14 3.70 -2.08
C VAL A 667 72.55 3.74 -2.69
N GLU A 668 72.81 3.09 -3.81
CA GLU A 668 74.09 3.18 -4.54
C GLU A 668 74.23 4.44 -5.43
N ARG A 669 73.20 5.31 -5.48
CA ARG A 669 73.19 6.59 -6.22
C ARG A 669 72.95 7.82 -5.32
N GLY A 670 73.08 7.66 -4.00
CA GLY A 670 72.95 8.73 -2.99
C GLY A 670 74.29 9.14 -2.42
#